data_AF-A0A918NPC4-F1
#
_entry.id   AF-A0A918NPC4-F1
#
_cell.length_a   1.000
_cell.length_b   1.000
_cell.length_c   1.000
_cell.angle_alpha   90.00
_cell.angle_beta   90.00
_cell.angle_gamma   90.00
#
_symmetry.space_group_name_H-M   'P 1'
#
loop_
_entity.id
_entity.type
_entity.pdbx_description
1 polymer ?
#
loop_
_entity_poly.entity_id
_entity_poly.type
_entity_poly.pdbx_seq_one_letter_code
_entity_poly.pdbx_strand_id
1 'polypeptide(L)'
;MRVTPPARPRKLAKVPFVELADGRLQGVVSSGSDIGRVYVSSVAAGTYEFACSTNNNRPCGGARGTFCNHIRALVGEAVLQYGAGRVARYLKAETAAEEPDAQALTDAMTAARPPQGDTTAAAPVFSRFLRHLAYLELAPTTAPLPEMQWFPPTGSAAGGPQDGSGPDTGERADALTGTVDGLDEVLAAVDAFDQVLVAGLLRPRPAQAAGLSGLARAVAGSPLADRVAEAAEKAAAGSAAEDHFVALAAARTALLGSVHDALAARAEEVTGRSGGGATAPGPDGPDGTGASKDDLDGAGGSVEAGGTGGSGESGSTGGPDESGSTGGSVEAGGTGGSDEADEQRAANLLAAARSWLSDLARRGWQGLDHDVVAGSAQVVSAMLPVPGLRRLAVLLDGFAAELAASCPGAALERIPVRRWADLWARATLLTLPGAAHAPATGTATGRLLPLGVDVQEHATAVQAQVHAVFEPADGAAPRLVRASVSAPKPDTVVGAGLWQLLRPHMSLLAAAGEGRAMELTGMPVTAEGDLLWSDVHARPGEPADPFATARVALPAAADAVAAPLDRHPARLAVPVFLEGYAVRQDDDALTFTVAGHPLAVDTGRVPAAGPLTPGAVARSGACIGLLRWDAGTFGVQPLAVETTVRKKAVAVHAGAWAGGTTDKAGVRAEKAATDAVKVLRERAGKLLRT
;
A
#
# COMPACT_ATOMS: atom_id res chain seq x y z
N MET A 1 -10.43 -10.10 -6.23
CA MET A 1 -10.36 -8.79 -5.54
C MET A 1 -10.50 -7.67 -6.58
N ARG A 2 -11.48 -6.75 -6.53
CA ARG A 2 -11.49 -5.59 -7.47
C ARG A 2 -10.57 -4.49 -6.91
N VAL A 3 -9.30 -4.51 -7.29
CA VAL A 3 -8.36 -3.41 -7.02
C VAL A 3 -8.51 -2.37 -8.13
N THR A 4 -8.43 -1.09 -7.77
CA THR A 4 -8.39 0.01 -8.74
C THR A 4 -7.22 -0.22 -9.70
N PRO A 5 -7.46 -0.37 -11.02
CA PRO A 5 -6.36 -0.57 -11.96
C PRO A 5 -5.37 0.59 -11.91
N PRO A 6 -4.06 0.33 -12.05
CA PRO A 6 -3.05 1.36 -12.07
C PRO A 6 -3.28 2.30 -13.25
N ALA A 7 -2.86 3.54 -13.07
CA ALA A 7 -2.87 4.54 -14.10
C ALA A 7 -2.04 4.07 -15.31
N ARG A 8 -2.49 4.42 -16.51
CA ARG A 8 -1.74 4.14 -17.74
C ARG A 8 -0.72 5.26 -18.03
N PRO A 9 0.45 4.93 -18.61
CA PRO A 9 1.43 5.94 -19.00
C PRO A 9 0.83 6.95 -19.99
N ARG A 10 1.09 8.24 -19.80
CA ARG A 10 0.64 9.32 -20.69
C ARG A 10 1.61 10.49 -20.73
N LYS A 11 1.37 11.46 -21.63
CA LYS A 11 2.20 12.66 -21.77
C LYS A 11 1.79 13.72 -20.75
N LEU A 12 2.74 14.19 -19.95
CA LEU A 12 2.45 15.13 -18.85
C LEU A 12 2.66 16.61 -19.19
N ALA A 13 3.16 16.91 -20.40
CA ALA A 13 3.49 18.29 -20.78
C ALA A 13 2.26 19.21 -20.81
N LYS A 14 1.14 18.71 -21.37
CA LYS A 14 -0.10 19.49 -21.55
C LYS A 14 -1.03 19.43 -20.35
N VAL A 15 -1.28 18.24 -19.81
CA VAL A 15 -2.14 18.06 -18.62
C VAL A 15 -1.30 17.34 -17.56
N PRO A 16 -0.55 18.07 -16.72
CA PRO A 16 0.29 17.42 -15.72
C PRO A 16 -0.51 16.65 -14.65
N PHE A 17 -1.78 16.99 -14.42
CA PHE A 17 -2.60 16.38 -13.37
C PHE A 17 -4.05 16.25 -13.78
N VAL A 18 -4.65 15.08 -13.51
CA VAL A 18 -6.05 14.77 -13.76
C VAL A 18 -6.53 13.73 -12.75
N GLU A 19 -7.69 13.92 -12.16
CA GLU A 19 -8.27 13.03 -11.17
C GLU A 19 -9.79 12.92 -11.32
N LEU A 20 -10.33 11.80 -10.82
CA LEU A 20 -11.76 11.59 -10.59
C LEU A 20 -11.96 11.65 -9.08
N ALA A 21 -12.38 12.81 -8.57
CA ALA A 21 -12.57 12.98 -7.13
C ALA A 21 -13.69 14.00 -6.82
N ASP A 22 -14.26 13.92 -5.63
CA ASP A 22 -15.32 14.82 -5.12
C ASP A 22 -16.50 14.99 -6.11
N GLY A 23 -16.88 13.91 -6.79
CA GLY A 23 -17.94 13.95 -7.81
C GLY A 23 -17.58 14.76 -9.06
N ARG A 24 -16.30 15.04 -9.32
CA ARG A 24 -15.81 15.82 -10.47
C ARG A 24 -14.70 15.08 -11.22
N LEU A 25 -14.68 15.26 -12.55
CA LEU A 25 -13.45 15.14 -13.32
C LEU A 25 -12.74 16.49 -13.23
N GLN A 26 -11.53 16.51 -12.67
CA GLN A 26 -10.82 17.76 -12.41
C GLN A 26 -9.31 17.62 -12.59
N GLY A 27 -8.63 18.74 -12.78
CA GLY A 27 -7.17 18.73 -12.88
C GLY A 27 -6.56 20.03 -13.35
N VAL A 28 -5.30 19.93 -13.74
CA VAL A 28 -4.45 21.06 -14.08
C VAL A 28 -3.94 20.91 -15.50
N VAL A 29 -4.09 21.97 -16.28
CA VAL A 29 -3.69 22.08 -17.69
C VAL A 29 -2.64 23.17 -17.83
N SER A 30 -1.54 22.86 -18.49
CA SER A 30 -0.44 23.79 -18.77
C SER A 30 -0.92 24.97 -19.62
N SER A 31 -0.47 26.19 -19.31
CA SER A 31 -0.70 27.36 -20.17
C SER A 31 0.11 27.32 -21.48
N GLY A 32 1.18 26.52 -21.52
CA GLY A 32 2.11 26.45 -22.64
C GLY A 32 3.09 27.63 -22.74
N SER A 33 2.77 28.79 -22.16
CA SER A 33 3.64 29.98 -22.20
C SER A 33 4.57 30.10 -20.99
N ASP A 34 4.14 29.59 -19.84
CA ASP A 34 4.91 29.57 -18.59
C ASP A 34 4.57 28.30 -17.81
N ILE A 35 5.58 27.62 -17.28
CA ILE A 35 5.42 26.37 -16.54
C ILE A 35 4.75 26.55 -15.17
N GLY A 36 4.85 27.74 -14.57
CA GLY A 36 4.20 28.13 -13.32
C GLY A 36 2.77 28.70 -13.51
N ARG A 37 2.41 29.08 -14.74
CA ARG A 37 1.02 29.46 -15.08
C ARG A 37 0.25 28.25 -15.57
N VAL A 38 -0.79 27.88 -14.84
CA VAL A 38 -1.63 26.73 -15.17
C VAL A 38 -3.11 27.09 -15.12
N TYR A 39 -3.93 26.33 -15.82
CA TYR A 39 -5.38 26.37 -15.76
C TYR A 39 -5.88 25.23 -14.91
N VAL A 40 -6.74 25.53 -13.94
CA VAL A 40 -7.52 24.55 -13.20
C VAL A 40 -8.84 24.36 -13.91
N SER A 41 -9.18 23.11 -14.23
CA SER A 41 -10.39 22.77 -14.99
C SER A 41 -11.15 21.69 -14.25
N SER A 42 -12.48 21.77 -14.24
CA SER A 42 -13.35 20.75 -13.65
C SER A 42 -14.67 20.59 -14.41
N VAL A 43 -15.25 19.39 -14.31
CA VAL A 43 -16.58 19.01 -14.82
C VAL A 43 -17.27 18.16 -13.74
N ALA A 44 -18.43 18.59 -13.26
CA ALA A 44 -19.22 17.86 -12.26
C ALA A 44 -19.92 16.64 -12.86
N ALA A 45 -19.99 15.54 -12.10
CA ALA A 45 -20.70 14.33 -12.50
C ALA A 45 -22.22 14.58 -12.55
N GLY A 46 -22.88 14.07 -13.58
CA GLY A 46 -24.33 14.16 -13.80
C GLY A 46 -24.81 15.52 -14.30
N THR A 47 -24.47 16.63 -13.64
CA THR A 47 -24.86 17.99 -14.09
C THR A 47 -23.96 18.53 -15.18
N TYR A 48 -22.73 17.99 -15.29
CA TYR A 48 -21.68 18.44 -16.20
C TYR A 48 -21.31 19.92 -16.03
N GLU A 49 -21.70 20.53 -14.92
CA GLU A 49 -21.34 21.90 -14.58
C GLU A 49 -19.81 22.04 -14.64
N PHE A 50 -19.34 23.01 -15.42
CA PHE A 50 -17.92 23.14 -15.70
C PHE A 50 -17.34 24.48 -15.27
N ALA A 51 -16.08 24.44 -14.88
CA ALA A 51 -15.30 25.62 -14.53
C ALA A 51 -13.89 25.52 -15.10
N CYS A 52 -13.35 26.65 -15.56
CA CYS A 52 -11.95 26.75 -15.95
C CYS A 52 -11.41 28.15 -15.65
N SER A 53 -10.36 28.21 -14.84
CA SER A 53 -9.67 29.45 -14.48
C SER A 53 -8.17 29.20 -14.36
N THR A 54 -7.37 30.25 -14.36
CA THR A 54 -5.94 30.12 -14.02
C THR A 54 -5.75 29.89 -12.52
N ASN A 55 -4.56 29.42 -12.11
CA ASN A 55 -4.18 29.26 -10.70
C ASN A 55 -4.14 30.57 -9.89
N ASN A 56 -4.27 31.74 -10.53
CA ASN A 56 -4.54 33.03 -9.88
C ASN A 56 -5.98 33.53 -10.08
N ASN A 57 -6.92 32.59 -10.27
CA ASN A 57 -8.36 32.80 -10.34
C ASN A 57 -8.88 33.69 -11.50
N ARG A 58 -8.12 33.83 -12.60
CA ARG A 58 -8.62 34.54 -13.80
C ARG A 58 -9.49 33.61 -14.65
N PRO A 59 -10.73 33.99 -15.02
CA PRO A 59 -11.59 33.16 -15.86
C PRO A 59 -10.96 32.81 -17.20
N CYS A 60 -11.16 31.58 -17.67
CA CYS A 60 -10.70 31.15 -18.98
C CYS A 60 -11.53 31.79 -20.10
N GLY A 61 -10.90 32.56 -20.99
CA GLY A 61 -11.59 33.21 -22.11
C GLY A 61 -12.26 32.24 -23.09
N GLY A 62 -11.82 30.97 -23.13
CA GLY A 62 -12.41 29.93 -23.98
C GLY A 62 -13.56 29.15 -23.34
N ALA A 63 -13.85 29.37 -22.05
CA ALA A 63 -14.95 28.72 -21.33
C ALA A 63 -16.21 29.60 -21.42
N ARG A 64 -16.69 29.87 -22.64
CA ARG A 64 -17.89 30.68 -22.89
C ARG A 64 -18.99 29.80 -23.49
N GLY A 65 -19.95 29.38 -22.67
CA GLY A 65 -21.14 28.64 -23.10
C GLY A 65 -20.90 27.19 -23.56
N THR A 66 -19.67 26.69 -23.51
CA THR A 66 -19.31 25.29 -23.80
C THR A 66 -17.94 24.96 -23.18
N PHE A 67 -17.56 23.68 -23.21
CA PHE A 67 -16.25 23.24 -22.76
C PHE A 67 -15.12 23.88 -23.57
N CYS A 68 -14.15 24.47 -22.87
CA CYS A 68 -12.97 25.04 -23.49
C CYS A 68 -11.97 23.95 -23.91
N ASN A 69 -10.92 24.33 -24.64
CA ASN A 69 -9.88 23.40 -25.06
C ASN A 69 -9.10 22.77 -23.89
N HIS A 70 -9.05 23.42 -22.72
CA HIS A 70 -8.44 22.84 -21.52
C HIS A 70 -9.29 21.69 -20.97
N ILE A 71 -10.62 21.88 -20.89
CA ILE A 71 -11.56 20.83 -20.45
C ILE A 71 -11.53 19.65 -21.42
N ARG A 72 -11.56 19.90 -22.74
CA ARG A 72 -11.44 18.82 -23.74
C ARG A 72 -10.14 18.03 -23.59
N ALA A 73 -9.01 18.72 -23.36
CA ALA A 73 -7.74 18.07 -23.12
C ALA A 73 -7.75 17.26 -21.81
N LEU A 74 -8.38 17.79 -20.76
CA LEU A 74 -8.54 17.10 -19.48
C LEU A 74 -9.34 15.79 -19.64
N VAL A 75 -10.47 15.83 -20.36
CA VAL A 75 -11.27 14.63 -20.67
C VAL A 75 -10.44 13.61 -21.46
N GLY A 76 -9.71 14.05 -22.48
CA GLY A 76 -8.82 13.17 -23.26
C GLY A 76 -7.79 12.45 -22.38
N GLU A 77 -7.12 13.19 -21.50
CA GLU A 77 -6.08 12.62 -20.62
C GLU A 77 -6.68 11.75 -19.50
N ALA A 78 -7.89 12.05 -19.03
CA ALA A 78 -8.63 11.19 -18.10
C ALA A 78 -8.96 9.84 -18.74
N VAL A 79 -9.43 9.84 -20.00
CA VAL A 79 -9.73 8.61 -20.74
C VAL A 79 -8.46 7.80 -20.97
N LEU A 80 -7.34 8.45 -21.30
CA LEU A 80 -6.05 7.77 -21.43
C LEU A 80 -5.58 7.16 -20.10
N GLN A 81 -5.68 7.90 -18.99
CA GLN A 81 -5.19 7.48 -17.68
C GLN A 81 -6.06 6.39 -17.04
N TYR A 82 -7.38 6.57 -17.05
CA TYR A 82 -8.34 5.77 -16.27
C TYR A 82 -9.16 4.80 -17.12
N GLY A 83 -9.15 4.95 -18.44
CA GLY A 83 -10.00 4.21 -19.37
C GLY A 83 -11.39 4.82 -19.50
N ALA A 84 -11.94 4.80 -20.72
CA ALA A 84 -13.19 5.51 -21.04
C ALA A 84 -14.40 5.02 -20.24
N GLY A 85 -14.58 3.70 -20.09
CA GLY A 85 -15.71 3.14 -19.34
C GLY A 85 -15.70 3.52 -17.84
N ARG A 86 -14.52 3.78 -17.25
CA ARG A 86 -14.43 4.28 -15.88
C ARG A 86 -14.83 5.76 -15.82
N VAL A 87 -14.30 6.57 -16.73
CA VAL A 87 -14.63 8.01 -16.81
C VAL A 87 -16.12 8.22 -17.09
N ALA A 88 -16.69 7.47 -18.02
CA ALA A 88 -18.11 7.53 -18.37
C ALA A 88 -19.02 7.23 -17.18
N ARG A 89 -18.80 6.11 -16.49
CA ARG A 89 -19.56 5.72 -15.30
C ARG A 89 -19.43 6.74 -14.18
N TYR A 90 -18.21 7.24 -13.93
CA TYR A 90 -17.97 8.23 -12.88
C TYR A 90 -18.70 9.54 -13.17
N LEU A 91 -18.66 10.03 -14.41
CA LEU A 91 -19.34 11.25 -14.83
C LEU A 91 -20.84 11.07 -15.04
N LYS A 92 -21.35 9.82 -15.03
CA LYS A 92 -22.73 9.46 -15.40
C LYS A 92 -23.08 9.83 -16.85
N ALA A 93 -22.08 9.81 -17.73
CA ALA A 93 -22.23 10.10 -19.14
C ALA A 93 -22.79 8.90 -19.91
N GLU A 94 -23.99 9.05 -20.46
CA GLU A 94 -24.62 8.04 -21.31
C GLU A 94 -24.13 8.19 -22.75
N THR A 95 -23.55 7.12 -23.29
CA THR A 95 -23.07 7.06 -24.67
C THR A 95 -23.69 5.87 -25.38
N ALA A 96 -24.04 6.04 -26.66
CA ALA A 96 -24.56 4.94 -27.49
C ALA A 96 -23.49 3.89 -27.84
N ALA A 97 -22.20 4.23 -27.70
CA ALA A 97 -21.08 3.32 -27.93
C ALA A 97 -20.81 2.44 -26.70
N GLU A 98 -20.55 1.16 -26.94
CA GLU A 98 -20.16 0.18 -25.91
C GLU A 98 -18.79 0.50 -25.30
N GLU A 99 -17.86 0.99 -26.12
CA GLU A 99 -16.60 1.61 -25.69
C GLU A 99 -16.51 3.06 -26.22
N PRO A 100 -16.97 4.06 -25.43
CA PRO A 100 -16.88 5.44 -25.87
C PRO A 100 -15.43 5.92 -25.89
N ASP A 101 -15.08 6.84 -26.79
CA ASP A 101 -13.82 7.57 -26.72
C ASP A 101 -14.01 8.92 -26.01
N ALA A 102 -12.92 9.69 -25.88
CA ALA A 102 -12.97 11.00 -25.24
C ALA A 102 -13.87 12.00 -25.98
N GLN A 103 -14.01 11.86 -27.30
CA GLN A 103 -14.84 12.74 -28.12
C GLN A 103 -16.32 12.43 -27.88
N ALA A 104 -16.70 11.15 -27.92
CA ALA A 104 -18.06 10.70 -27.62
C ALA A 104 -18.52 11.13 -26.22
N LEU A 105 -17.65 11.02 -25.21
CA LEU A 105 -17.96 11.51 -23.86
C LEU A 105 -18.13 13.03 -23.82
N THR A 106 -17.25 13.77 -24.50
CA THR A 106 -17.34 15.23 -24.59
C THR A 106 -18.64 15.66 -25.26
N ASP A 107 -19.05 14.98 -26.33
CA ASP A 107 -20.27 15.27 -27.09
C ASP A 107 -21.53 14.95 -26.29
N ALA A 108 -21.58 13.80 -25.61
CA ALA A 108 -22.69 13.41 -24.74
C ALA A 108 -22.91 14.44 -23.61
N MET A 109 -21.83 14.84 -22.94
CA MET A 109 -21.89 15.87 -21.90
C MET A 109 -22.29 17.24 -22.45
N THR A 110 -21.77 17.63 -23.62
CA THR A 110 -22.10 18.92 -24.24
C THR A 110 -23.57 18.96 -24.71
N ALA A 111 -24.12 17.84 -25.17
CA ALA A 111 -25.52 17.72 -25.59
C ALA A 111 -26.51 18.01 -24.45
N ALA A 112 -26.12 17.75 -23.20
CA ALA A 112 -26.90 18.09 -22.00
C ALA A 112 -26.93 19.59 -21.69
N ARG A 113 -26.23 20.44 -22.47
CA ARG A 113 -26.14 21.90 -22.31
C ARG A 113 -25.71 22.30 -20.89
N PRO A 114 -24.50 21.88 -20.48
CA PRO A 114 -24.05 22.09 -19.11
C PRO A 114 -23.97 23.57 -18.74
N PRO A 115 -24.34 23.94 -17.50
CA PRO A 115 -24.11 25.28 -17.00
C PRO A 115 -22.62 25.54 -16.77
N GLN A 116 -22.22 26.80 -16.89
CA GLN A 116 -20.91 27.24 -16.43
C GLN A 116 -20.98 27.55 -14.93
N GLY A 117 -20.16 26.85 -14.16
CA GLY A 117 -20.05 27.00 -12.71
C GLY A 117 -19.11 28.13 -12.28
N ASP A 118 -18.99 28.30 -10.96
CA ASP A 118 -18.00 29.20 -10.35
C ASP A 118 -16.60 28.54 -10.27
N THR A 119 -15.62 29.26 -9.74
CA THR A 119 -14.24 28.78 -9.62
C THR A 119 -13.89 28.26 -8.23
N THR A 120 -14.87 27.96 -7.37
CA THR A 120 -14.62 27.53 -5.98
C THR A 120 -13.81 26.24 -5.89
N ALA A 121 -14.00 25.31 -6.84
CA ALA A 121 -13.23 24.07 -6.94
C ALA A 121 -11.75 24.30 -7.32
N ALA A 122 -11.37 25.49 -7.81
CA ALA A 122 -10.03 25.71 -8.36
C ALA A 122 -8.91 25.61 -7.31
N ALA A 123 -9.10 26.22 -6.13
CA ALA A 123 -8.10 26.20 -5.07
C ALA A 123 -7.88 24.79 -4.49
N PRO A 124 -8.93 24.02 -4.10
CA PRO A 124 -8.76 22.63 -3.66
C PRO A 124 -8.03 21.75 -4.69
N VAL A 125 -8.40 21.84 -5.98
CA VAL A 125 -7.76 21.06 -7.04
C VAL A 125 -6.29 21.44 -7.21
N PHE A 126 -5.97 22.74 -7.14
CA PHE A 126 -4.59 23.20 -7.21
C PHE A 126 -3.77 22.71 -6.01
N SER A 127 -4.32 22.76 -4.79
CA SER A 127 -3.66 22.20 -3.60
C SER A 127 -3.42 20.68 -3.72
N ARG A 128 -4.35 19.92 -4.30
CA ARG A 128 -4.16 18.49 -4.59
C ARG A 128 -3.06 18.25 -5.60
N PHE A 129 -2.96 19.10 -6.63
CA PHE A 129 -1.86 19.06 -7.57
C PHE A 129 -0.51 19.35 -6.91
N LEU A 130 -0.43 20.32 -6.01
CA LEU A 130 0.80 20.59 -5.25
C LEU A 130 1.19 19.38 -4.38
N ARG A 131 0.23 18.75 -3.71
CA ARG A 131 0.48 17.50 -2.96
C ARG A 131 0.99 16.37 -3.86
N HIS A 132 0.40 16.21 -5.04
CA HIS A 132 0.83 15.23 -6.04
C HIS A 132 2.28 15.46 -6.48
N LEU A 133 2.70 16.72 -6.65
CA LEU A 133 4.10 17.06 -6.94
C LEU A 133 5.02 16.80 -5.74
N ALA A 134 4.56 17.10 -4.53
CA ALA A 134 5.35 16.95 -3.30
C ALA A 134 5.81 15.52 -3.05
N TYR A 135 5.11 14.50 -3.56
CA TYR A 135 5.57 13.10 -3.49
C TYR A 135 6.97 12.88 -4.08
N LEU A 136 7.37 13.67 -5.09
CA LEU A 136 8.70 13.55 -5.70
C LEU A 136 9.83 14.14 -4.84
N GLU A 137 9.48 14.97 -3.84
CA GLU A 137 10.42 15.59 -2.91
C GLU A 137 10.59 14.75 -1.62
N LEU A 138 9.75 13.73 -1.41
CA LEU A 138 9.86 12.85 -0.26
C LEU A 138 10.99 11.83 -0.45
N ALA A 139 11.88 11.75 0.53
CA ALA A 139 13.02 10.84 0.49
C ALA A 139 12.55 9.37 0.42
N PRO A 140 13.08 8.54 -0.50
CA PRO A 140 12.90 7.09 -0.46
C PRO A 140 13.42 6.46 0.83
N THR A 141 13.01 5.23 1.12
CA THR A 141 13.45 4.49 2.31
C THR A 141 13.74 3.03 1.98
N THR A 142 14.74 2.46 2.66
CA THR A 142 15.06 1.04 2.62
C THR A 142 14.43 0.25 3.77
N ALA A 143 13.66 0.92 4.65
CA ALA A 143 12.82 0.24 5.61
C ALA A 143 11.70 -0.51 4.86
N PRO A 144 11.33 -1.72 5.31
CA PRO A 144 10.25 -2.47 4.68
C PRO A 144 8.93 -1.71 4.82
N LEU A 145 8.13 -1.67 3.74
CA LEU A 145 6.73 -1.27 3.77
C LEU A 145 5.84 -2.48 3.48
N PRO A 146 5.56 -3.31 4.51
CA PRO A 146 4.65 -4.43 4.42
C PRO A 146 3.31 -4.12 3.76
N GLU A 147 2.81 -2.91 4.01
CA GLU A 147 1.49 -2.47 3.62
C GLU A 147 1.31 -2.39 2.10
N MET A 148 2.39 -2.32 1.32
CA MET A 148 2.33 -2.35 -0.14
C MET A 148 1.73 -3.65 -0.70
N GLN A 149 1.81 -4.77 0.03
CA GLN A 149 1.26 -6.05 -0.43
C GLN A 149 -0.28 -6.08 -0.48
N TRP A 150 -0.95 -5.17 0.23
CA TRP A 150 -2.41 -5.06 0.20
C TRP A 150 -2.93 -4.48 -1.13
N PHE A 151 -2.10 -3.82 -1.92
CA PHE A 151 -2.47 -3.12 -3.15
C PHE A 151 -1.82 -3.75 -4.38
N PRO A 152 -2.20 -4.99 -4.77
CA PRO A 152 -1.63 -5.61 -5.95
C PRO A 152 -2.01 -4.86 -7.24
N PRO A 153 -1.09 -4.78 -8.23
CA PRO A 153 -1.27 -3.95 -9.42
C PRO A 153 -2.41 -4.39 -10.33
N THR A 154 -2.82 -5.66 -10.34
CA THR A 154 -4.10 -6.04 -10.95
C THR A 154 -4.79 -7.09 -10.10
N GLY A 155 -6.10 -6.92 -9.90
CA GLY A 155 -6.90 -7.93 -9.22
C GLY A 155 -7.17 -9.08 -10.17
N SER A 156 -6.67 -10.27 -9.85
CA SER A 156 -7.14 -11.48 -10.52
C SER A 156 -8.61 -11.72 -10.10
N ALA A 157 -9.48 -11.86 -11.10
CA ALA A 157 -10.81 -12.42 -10.92
C ALA A 157 -10.64 -13.94 -11.07
N ALA A 158 -10.31 -14.64 -9.99
CA ALA A 158 -10.35 -16.09 -10.01
C ALA A 158 -11.83 -16.53 -10.13
N GLY A 159 -12.11 -17.33 -11.16
CA GLY A 159 -13.39 -17.95 -11.44
C GLY A 159 -13.85 -18.89 -10.34
N GLY A 160 -15.15 -19.16 -10.32
CA GLY A 160 -15.81 -19.97 -9.28
C GLY A 160 -15.32 -21.42 -9.19
N PRO A 161 -15.75 -22.14 -8.13
CA PRO A 161 -15.27 -23.50 -7.86
C PRO A 161 -15.68 -24.45 -8.98
N GLN A 162 -14.75 -25.29 -9.43
CA GLN A 162 -15.02 -26.46 -10.26
C GLN A 162 -14.95 -27.72 -9.39
N ASP A 163 -16.02 -28.50 -9.41
CA ASP A 163 -16.11 -29.85 -8.85
C ASP A 163 -15.19 -30.82 -9.61
N GLY A 164 -14.51 -31.73 -8.90
CA GLY A 164 -13.80 -32.83 -9.54
C GLY A 164 -13.01 -33.74 -8.59
N SER A 165 -13.65 -34.81 -8.13
CA SER A 165 -13.02 -35.97 -7.51
C SER A 165 -12.19 -36.78 -8.52
N GLY A 166 -10.94 -37.11 -8.18
CA GLY A 166 -10.06 -38.05 -8.90
C GLY A 166 -9.03 -38.68 -7.94
N PRO A 167 -8.50 -39.89 -8.22
CA PRO A 167 -7.99 -40.77 -7.18
C PRO A 167 -6.56 -40.46 -6.73
N ASP A 168 -6.36 -40.79 -5.46
CA ASP A 168 -5.21 -40.69 -4.58
C ASP A 168 -3.90 -41.31 -5.16
N THR A 169 -2.87 -40.47 -5.29
CA THR A 169 -1.46 -40.88 -5.15
C THR A 169 -0.59 -39.70 -4.70
N GLY A 170 -0.22 -39.66 -3.42
CA GLY A 170 1.03 -39.07 -2.93
C GLY A 170 0.90 -38.15 -1.71
N GLU A 171 1.19 -38.67 -0.51
CA GLU A 171 1.04 -38.00 0.81
C GLU A 171 1.70 -36.61 0.98
N ARG A 172 2.63 -36.19 0.09
CA ARG A 172 3.23 -34.85 0.13
C ARG A 172 2.57 -33.83 -0.81
N ALA A 173 1.70 -34.28 -1.71
CA ALA A 173 1.16 -33.49 -2.81
C ALA A 173 -0.32 -33.10 -2.63
N ASP A 174 -1.06 -33.82 -1.77
CA ASP A 174 -2.36 -33.41 -1.20
C ASP A 174 -2.27 -32.18 -0.28
N ALA A 175 -1.06 -31.71 0.01
CA ALA A 175 -0.77 -30.68 0.98
C ALA A 175 -1.23 -29.27 0.54
N LEU A 176 -1.15 -28.88 -0.73
CA LEU A 176 -1.62 -27.53 -1.15
C LEU A 176 -3.14 -27.45 -1.38
N THR A 177 -3.82 -28.58 -1.47
CA THR A 177 -5.26 -28.70 -1.78
C THR A 177 -6.08 -29.31 -0.64
N GLY A 178 -5.42 -29.92 0.35
CA GLY A 178 -6.05 -30.53 1.52
C GLY A 178 -6.58 -29.49 2.49
N THR A 179 -7.63 -29.85 3.22
CA THR A 179 -8.24 -28.99 4.24
C THR A 179 -7.27 -28.72 5.38
N VAL A 180 -7.34 -27.50 5.92
CA VAL A 180 -6.63 -27.10 7.14
C VAL A 180 -7.65 -27.15 8.27
N ASP A 181 -7.36 -27.91 9.32
CA ASP A 181 -8.28 -28.07 10.44
C ASP A 181 -8.59 -26.72 11.11
N GLY A 182 -9.86 -26.46 11.39
CA GLY A 182 -10.35 -25.22 11.99
C GLY A 182 -10.31 -23.98 11.08
N LEU A 183 -9.81 -24.09 9.83
CA LEU A 183 -9.66 -22.93 8.94
C LEU A 183 -11.01 -22.31 8.60
N ASP A 184 -11.98 -23.12 8.18
CA ASP A 184 -13.29 -22.65 7.76
C ASP A 184 -14.06 -21.99 8.92
N GLU A 185 -13.95 -22.55 10.13
CA GLU A 185 -14.55 -21.99 11.35
C GLU A 185 -13.97 -20.61 11.69
N VAL A 186 -12.65 -20.45 11.60
CA VAL A 186 -11.98 -19.16 11.84
C VAL A 186 -12.36 -18.15 10.77
N LEU A 187 -12.35 -18.55 9.49
CA LEU A 187 -12.73 -17.68 8.38
C LEU A 187 -14.20 -17.24 8.48
N ALA A 188 -15.10 -18.14 8.87
CA ALA A 188 -16.52 -17.85 9.09
C ALA A 188 -16.74 -16.89 10.27
N ALA A 189 -15.99 -17.04 11.37
CA ALA A 189 -16.05 -16.11 12.49
C ALA A 189 -15.61 -14.69 12.07
N VAL A 190 -14.52 -14.59 11.30
CA VAL A 190 -14.06 -13.31 10.74
C VAL A 190 -15.08 -12.75 9.74
N ASP A 191 -15.63 -13.57 8.84
CA ASP A 191 -16.64 -13.12 7.88
C ASP A 191 -17.90 -12.59 8.57
N ALA A 192 -18.35 -13.25 9.64
CA ALA A 192 -19.49 -12.80 10.43
C ALA A 192 -19.24 -11.42 11.06
N PHE A 193 -18.03 -11.15 11.56
CA PHE A 193 -17.64 -9.83 12.04
C PHE A 193 -17.52 -8.80 10.91
N ASP A 194 -16.93 -9.19 9.78
CA ASP A 194 -16.73 -8.32 8.63
C ASP A 194 -18.07 -7.81 8.07
N GLN A 195 -19.10 -8.65 8.08
CA GLN A 195 -20.47 -8.25 7.73
C GLN A 195 -21.07 -7.22 8.69
N VAL A 196 -20.63 -7.17 9.95
CA VAL A 196 -21.05 -6.11 10.90
C VAL A 196 -20.58 -4.74 10.42
N LEU A 197 -19.34 -4.65 9.91
CA LEU A 197 -18.76 -3.41 9.40
C LEU A 197 -19.46 -2.89 8.14
N VAL A 198 -20.18 -3.73 7.40
CA VAL A 198 -20.99 -3.29 6.24
C VAL A 198 -22.07 -2.30 6.66
N ALA A 199 -22.81 -2.63 7.70
CA ALA A 199 -23.92 -1.82 8.20
C ALA A 199 -23.50 -0.80 9.26
N GLY A 200 -22.32 -0.97 9.88
CA GLY A 200 -21.75 -0.05 10.86
C GLY A 200 -22.12 -0.36 12.30
N LEU A 201 -21.37 0.26 13.21
CA LEU A 201 -21.43 0.03 14.66
C LEU A 201 -22.19 1.11 15.43
N LEU A 202 -22.74 2.14 14.77
CA LEU A 202 -23.47 3.21 15.45
C LEU A 202 -24.82 2.74 16.03
N ARG A 203 -25.55 1.87 15.32
CA ARG A 203 -26.85 1.30 15.76
C ARG A 203 -26.99 -0.17 15.33
N PRO A 204 -26.25 -1.10 15.96
CA PRO A 204 -26.29 -2.51 15.54
C PRO A 204 -27.65 -3.16 15.77
N ARG A 205 -28.08 -3.99 14.82
CA ARG A 205 -29.28 -4.85 14.95
C ARG A 205 -28.91 -6.20 15.57
N PRO A 206 -29.89 -7.03 15.99
CA PRO A 206 -29.60 -8.33 16.62
C PRO A 206 -28.68 -9.25 15.79
N ALA A 207 -28.81 -9.25 14.46
CA ALA A 207 -27.92 -10.01 13.58
C ALA A 207 -26.45 -9.54 13.64
N GLN A 208 -26.22 -8.24 13.81
CA GLN A 208 -24.86 -7.68 13.96
C GLN A 208 -24.26 -8.01 15.34
N ALA A 209 -25.09 -8.02 16.39
CA ALA A 209 -24.67 -8.46 17.72
C ALA A 209 -24.20 -9.92 17.75
N ALA A 210 -24.80 -10.79 16.93
CA ALA A 210 -24.37 -12.19 16.79
C ALA A 210 -22.96 -12.31 16.18
N GLY A 211 -22.63 -11.51 15.16
CA GLY A 211 -21.29 -11.47 14.57
C GLY A 211 -20.22 -11.00 15.56
N LEU A 212 -20.51 -9.97 16.34
CA LEU A 212 -19.63 -9.47 17.42
C LEU A 212 -19.41 -10.54 18.51
N SER A 213 -20.47 -11.22 18.94
CA SER A 213 -20.39 -12.29 19.93
C SER A 213 -19.62 -13.51 19.40
N GLY A 214 -19.75 -13.79 18.09
CA GLY A 214 -19.00 -14.83 17.39
C GLY A 214 -17.50 -14.57 17.44
N LEU A 215 -17.08 -13.34 17.16
CA LEU A 215 -15.67 -12.93 17.25
C LEU A 215 -15.13 -13.10 18.68
N ALA A 216 -15.86 -12.61 19.69
CA ALA A 216 -15.44 -12.75 21.10
C ALA A 216 -15.30 -14.21 21.53
N ARG A 217 -16.21 -15.09 21.10
CA ARG A 217 -16.14 -16.53 21.38
C ARG A 217 -14.92 -17.18 20.73
N ALA A 218 -14.59 -16.79 19.50
CA ALA A 218 -13.45 -17.34 18.77
C ALA A 218 -12.10 -17.06 19.46
N VAL A 219 -12.00 -15.98 20.24
CA VAL A 219 -10.79 -15.61 20.99
C VAL A 219 -10.90 -15.85 22.51
N ALA A 220 -11.95 -16.56 22.98
CA ALA A 220 -12.21 -16.75 24.41
C ALA A 220 -11.12 -17.53 25.14
N GLY A 221 -10.33 -18.36 24.43
CA GLY A 221 -9.19 -19.09 24.99
C GLY A 221 -7.87 -18.31 24.99
N SER A 222 -7.88 -17.02 24.64
CA SER A 222 -6.68 -16.20 24.49
C SER A 222 -6.61 -15.09 25.55
N PRO A 223 -5.44 -14.45 25.73
CA PRO A 223 -5.30 -13.26 26.58
C PRO A 223 -6.19 -12.07 26.18
N LEU A 224 -6.82 -12.10 25.00
CA LEU A 224 -7.73 -11.04 24.53
C LEU A 224 -9.17 -11.23 25.02
N ALA A 225 -9.52 -12.37 25.62
CA ALA A 225 -10.90 -12.79 25.88
C ALA A 225 -11.76 -11.72 26.57
N ASP A 226 -11.36 -11.25 27.75
CA ASP A 226 -12.15 -10.32 28.55
C ASP A 226 -12.33 -8.98 27.83
N ARG A 227 -11.25 -8.45 27.25
CA ARG A 227 -11.25 -7.15 26.59
C ARG A 227 -12.11 -7.17 25.31
N VAL A 228 -12.07 -8.28 24.57
CA VAL A 228 -12.86 -8.44 23.34
C VAL A 228 -14.33 -8.72 23.66
N ALA A 229 -14.63 -9.47 24.72
CA ALA A 229 -15.99 -9.66 25.21
C ALA A 229 -16.63 -8.31 25.58
N GLU A 230 -15.93 -7.49 26.38
CA GLU A 230 -16.37 -6.14 26.72
C GLU A 230 -16.58 -5.28 25.47
N ALA A 231 -15.61 -5.29 24.55
CA ALA A 231 -15.71 -4.53 23.31
C ALA A 231 -16.89 -4.96 22.43
N ALA A 232 -17.15 -6.27 22.34
CA ALA A 232 -18.28 -6.83 21.61
C ALA A 232 -19.62 -6.41 22.23
N GLU A 233 -19.74 -6.42 23.56
CA GLU A 233 -20.94 -5.95 24.28
C GLU A 233 -21.18 -4.45 24.07
N LYS A 234 -20.15 -3.61 24.26
CA LYS A 234 -20.25 -2.16 24.05
C LYS A 234 -20.58 -1.83 22.60
N ALA A 235 -19.98 -2.53 21.65
CA ALA A 235 -20.27 -2.39 20.24
C ALA A 235 -21.72 -2.78 19.95
N ALA A 236 -22.20 -3.94 20.42
CA ALA A 236 -23.58 -4.40 20.24
C ALA A 236 -24.61 -3.41 20.82
N ALA A 237 -24.27 -2.72 21.91
CA ALA A 237 -25.07 -1.67 22.52
C ALA A 237 -24.99 -0.30 21.80
N GLY A 238 -24.18 -0.15 20.74
CA GLY A 238 -23.97 1.12 20.04
C GLY A 238 -23.18 2.16 20.85
N SER A 239 -22.41 1.71 21.84
CA SER A 239 -21.69 2.55 22.81
C SER A 239 -20.16 2.36 22.79
N ALA A 240 -19.63 1.66 21.78
CA ALA A 240 -18.20 1.43 21.63
C ALA A 240 -17.41 2.72 21.37
N ALA A 241 -16.49 3.02 22.29
CA ALA A 241 -15.38 3.96 22.11
C ALA A 241 -14.23 3.39 21.24
N GLU A 242 -13.25 4.23 20.89
CA GLU A 242 -12.13 3.86 20.01
C GLU A 242 -11.34 2.64 20.49
N ASP A 243 -11.07 2.54 21.80
CA ASP A 243 -10.33 1.40 22.37
C ASP A 243 -11.07 0.07 22.19
N HIS A 244 -12.41 0.09 22.08
CA HIS A 244 -13.18 -1.11 21.77
C HIS A 244 -13.00 -1.51 20.30
N PHE A 245 -12.93 -0.54 19.39
CA PHE A 245 -12.63 -0.83 17.97
C PHE A 245 -11.22 -1.37 17.79
N VAL A 246 -10.25 -0.86 18.55
CA VAL A 246 -8.89 -1.42 18.60
C VAL A 246 -8.92 -2.89 19.07
N ALA A 247 -9.64 -3.19 20.15
CA ALA A 247 -9.75 -4.57 20.65
C ALA A 247 -10.40 -5.52 19.62
N LEU A 248 -11.46 -5.09 18.94
CA LEU A 248 -12.10 -5.86 17.87
C LEU A 248 -11.18 -6.07 16.67
N ALA A 249 -10.44 -5.03 16.25
CA ALA A 249 -9.43 -5.14 15.20
C ALA A 249 -8.31 -6.12 15.61
N ALA A 250 -7.84 -6.06 16.85
CA ALA A 250 -6.82 -6.97 17.37
C ALA A 250 -7.29 -8.44 17.37
N ALA A 251 -8.51 -8.71 17.83
CA ALA A 251 -9.11 -10.06 17.81
C ALA A 251 -9.17 -10.61 16.38
N ARG A 252 -9.66 -9.80 15.45
CA ARG A 252 -9.73 -10.15 14.02
C ARG A 252 -8.35 -10.46 13.44
N THR A 253 -7.37 -9.59 13.70
CA THR A 253 -5.99 -9.78 13.24
C THR A 253 -5.35 -11.02 13.86
N ALA A 254 -5.62 -11.33 15.13
CA ALA A 254 -5.10 -12.52 15.78
C ALA A 254 -5.64 -13.82 15.15
N LEU A 255 -6.93 -13.87 14.82
CA LEU A 255 -7.54 -14.99 14.10
C LEU A 255 -6.95 -15.16 12.69
N LEU A 256 -6.74 -14.06 11.97
CA LEU A 256 -6.06 -14.12 10.66
C LEU A 256 -4.58 -14.51 10.81
N GLY A 257 -3.96 -14.17 11.93
CA GLY A 257 -2.62 -14.62 12.31
C GLY A 257 -2.54 -16.13 12.49
N SER A 258 -3.52 -16.74 13.15
CA SER A 258 -3.55 -18.21 13.28
C SER A 258 -3.77 -18.90 11.93
N VAL A 259 -4.58 -18.31 11.04
CA VAL A 259 -4.73 -18.79 9.66
C VAL A 259 -3.40 -18.68 8.90
N HIS A 260 -2.72 -17.54 9.01
CA HIS A 260 -1.39 -17.36 8.42
C HIS A 260 -0.41 -18.44 8.90
N ASP A 261 -0.35 -18.68 10.20
CA ASP A 261 0.60 -19.63 10.79
C ASP A 261 0.31 -21.08 10.32
N ALA A 262 -0.96 -21.46 10.21
CA ALA A 262 -1.36 -22.77 9.68
C ALA A 262 -1.00 -22.92 8.18
N LEU A 263 -1.22 -21.88 7.37
CA LEU A 263 -0.87 -21.87 5.96
C LEU A 263 0.65 -21.82 5.73
N ALA A 264 1.39 -21.10 6.57
CA ALA A 264 2.85 -21.04 6.53
C ALA A 264 3.44 -22.42 6.85
N ALA A 265 2.96 -23.09 7.90
CA ALA A 265 3.36 -24.47 8.21
C ALA A 265 3.11 -25.42 7.03
N ARG A 266 1.96 -25.27 6.35
CA ARG A 266 1.67 -26.07 5.15
C ARG A 266 2.64 -25.76 3.99
N ALA A 267 3.02 -24.50 3.81
CA ALA A 267 4.02 -24.14 2.81
C ALA A 267 5.42 -24.69 3.15
N GLU A 268 5.80 -24.72 4.44
CA GLU A 268 7.04 -25.34 4.91
C GLU A 268 7.05 -26.86 4.61
N GLU A 269 5.95 -27.57 4.91
CA GLU A 269 5.79 -29.00 4.61
C GLU A 269 5.98 -29.30 3.12
N VAL A 270 5.37 -28.50 2.24
CA VAL A 270 5.43 -28.66 0.78
C VAL A 270 6.82 -28.36 0.24
N THR A 271 7.48 -27.34 0.78
CA THR A 271 8.84 -26.95 0.35
C THR A 271 9.92 -27.84 0.95
N GLY A 272 9.61 -28.60 2.00
CA GLY A 272 10.56 -29.44 2.72
C GLY A 272 11.57 -28.67 3.55
N ARG A 273 11.32 -27.38 3.82
CA ARG A 273 12.21 -26.49 4.58
C ARG A 273 11.89 -26.57 6.07
N SER A 274 12.92 -26.48 6.92
CA SER A 274 12.74 -26.38 8.36
C SER A 274 12.39 -24.94 8.75
N GLY A 275 11.28 -24.73 9.44
CA GLY A 275 10.94 -23.44 10.02
C GLY A 275 12.03 -22.95 10.98
N GLY A 276 12.36 -21.65 10.91
CA GLY A 276 13.23 -21.01 11.90
C GLY A 276 12.54 -21.04 13.26
N GLY A 277 12.91 -22.00 14.11
CA GLY A 277 12.22 -22.24 15.38
C GLY A 277 12.09 -20.98 16.24
N ALA A 278 10.86 -20.50 16.43
CA ALA A 278 10.54 -19.53 17.47
C ALA A 278 10.48 -20.29 18.80
N THR A 279 11.45 -20.07 19.68
CA THR A 279 11.26 -20.38 21.10
C THR A 279 10.19 -19.43 21.62
N ALA A 280 9.06 -19.97 22.08
CA ALA A 280 8.06 -19.19 22.78
C ALA A 280 8.76 -18.45 23.94
N PRO A 281 8.49 -17.14 24.15
CA PRO A 281 8.99 -16.49 25.34
C PRO A 281 8.41 -17.23 26.54
N GLY A 282 9.29 -17.78 27.38
CA GLY A 282 8.88 -18.38 28.65
C GLY A 282 8.16 -17.33 29.51
N PRO A 283 7.33 -17.75 30.48
CA PRO A 283 6.54 -16.85 31.31
C PRO A 283 7.36 -15.92 32.23
N ASP A 284 8.69 -16.00 32.21
CA ASP A 284 9.56 -15.23 33.10
C ASP A 284 10.27 -14.10 32.34
N GLY A 285 9.66 -12.90 32.36
CA GLY A 285 10.38 -11.65 32.10
C GLY A 285 11.31 -11.31 33.26
N PRO A 286 12.38 -10.51 33.03
CA PRO A 286 13.32 -10.16 34.10
C PRO A 286 12.61 -9.32 35.18
N ASP A 287 12.81 -9.74 36.42
CA ASP A 287 12.33 -9.08 37.64
C ASP A 287 12.47 -7.56 37.57
N GLY A 288 11.32 -6.89 37.64
CA GLY A 288 11.25 -5.45 37.89
C GLY A 288 11.81 -5.15 39.28
N THR A 289 12.92 -4.43 39.32
CA THR A 289 13.36 -3.74 40.53
C THR A 289 12.24 -2.84 41.04
N GLY A 290 11.82 -3.08 42.29
CA GLY A 290 10.58 -2.59 42.87
C GLY A 290 10.44 -1.06 42.93
N ALA A 291 9.25 -0.60 42.57
CA ALA A 291 8.71 0.67 43.04
C ALA A 291 7.86 0.40 44.29
N SER A 292 8.26 1.00 45.41
CA SER A 292 7.57 0.94 46.70
C SER A 292 6.25 1.71 46.70
N LYS A 293 5.37 1.30 47.61
CA LYS A 293 3.93 1.59 47.67
C LYS A 293 3.56 2.93 48.35
N ASP A 294 4.38 3.97 48.22
CA ASP A 294 4.20 5.23 48.99
C ASP A 294 3.91 6.49 48.15
N ASP A 295 3.75 6.42 46.82
CA ASP A 295 3.53 7.63 45.98
C ASP A 295 2.11 7.78 45.40
N LEU A 296 1.08 7.28 46.08
CA LEU A 296 -0.33 7.49 45.69
C LEU A 296 -1.18 8.00 46.86
N ASP A 297 -0.84 9.19 47.35
CA ASP A 297 -1.80 10.05 48.06
C ASP A 297 -1.40 11.52 47.85
N GLY A 298 -2.12 12.25 46.99
CA GLY A 298 -1.94 13.70 46.89
C GLY A 298 -2.38 14.35 45.59
N ALA A 299 -3.67 14.28 45.23
CA ALA A 299 -4.27 15.29 44.33
C ALA A 299 -5.81 15.28 44.44
N GLY A 300 -6.34 15.64 45.60
CA GLY A 300 -7.74 16.03 45.78
C GLY A 300 -7.81 17.52 46.12
N GLY A 301 -8.14 18.36 45.13
CA GLY A 301 -8.25 19.81 45.31
C GLY A 301 -9.38 20.38 44.46
N SER A 302 -10.57 20.45 45.05
CA SER A 302 -11.78 21.07 44.51
C SER A 302 -11.60 22.57 44.26
N VAL A 303 -12.16 23.09 43.17
CA VAL A 303 -12.24 24.55 42.90
C VAL A 303 -13.70 24.98 42.97
N GLU A 304 -14.02 25.80 43.96
CA GLU A 304 -15.25 26.58 44.05
C GLU A 304 -15.09 27.97 43.41
N ALA A 305 -16.25 28.56 43.10
CA ALA A 305 -16.46 29.78 42.34
C ALA A 305 -16.25 31.09 43.13
N GLY A 306 -16.07 32.18 42.36
CA GLY A 306 -16.09 33.58 42.78
C GLY A 306 -14.94 34.32 42.09
N GLY A 307 -15.10 35.35 41.25
CA GLY A 307 -16.12 36.38 41.18
C GLY A 307 -15.42 37.74 41.34
N THR A 308 -15.63 38.62 40.35
CA THR A 308 -15.44 40.10 40.33
C THR A 308 -14.17 40.71 39.70
N GLY A 309 -14.41 41.42 38.58
CA GLY A 309 -14.25 42.88 38.48
C GLY A 309 -12.86 43.45 38.14
N GLY A 310 -12.73 44.10 36.97
CA GLY A 310 -11.56 44.94 36.68
C GLY A 310 -11.46 45.40 35.23
N SER A 311 -12.22 46.42 34.88
CA SER A 311 -12.17 47.23 33.65
C SER A 311 -10.82 47.95 33.44
N GLY A 312 -10.39 48.09 32.19
CA GLY A 312 -9.30 49.01 31.81
C GLY A 312 -9.01 49.01 30.30
N GLU A 313 -9.49 50.05 29.63
CA GLU A 313 -9.30 50.37 28.20
C GLU A 313 -7.89 50.84 27.85
N SER A 314 -7.66 50.98 26.53
CA SER A 314 -6.63 51.76 25.82
C SER A 314 -5.25 51.10 25.68
N GLY A 315 -4.50 51.25 24.60
CA GLY A 315 -4.63 52.09 23.43
C GLY A 315 -3.42 51.83 22.52
N SER A 316 -3.63 52.10 21.24
CA SER A 316 -2.72 51.94 20.11
C SER A 316 -1.44 52.81 20.19
N THR A 317 -0.35 52.34 19.58
CA THR A 317 0.49 52.99 18.54
C THR A 317 2.02 52.88 18.76
N GLY A 318 2.73 52.60 17.66
CA GLY A 318 3.95 53.34 17.32
C GLY A 318 5.30 52.60 17.35
N GLY A 319 5.69 52.04 16.19
CA GLY A 319 6.90 52.46 15.42
C GLY A 319 8.32 52.23 15.99
N PRO A 320 9.34 52.19 15.10
CA PRO A 320 10.56 51.39 15.27
C PRO A 320 11.80 52.23 15.65
N ASP A 321 12.87 51.57 16.15
CA ASP A 321 14.20 51.57 15.53
C ASP A 321 15.32 50.98 16.43
N GLU A 322 16.13 50.17 15.76
CA GLU A 322 17.59 49.96 15.80
C GLU A 322 18.43 49.83 17.10
N SER A 323 19.16 48.71 17.09
CA SER A 323 20.59 48.53 17.43
C SER A 323 21.02 48.32 18.88
N GLY A 324 21.72 47.21 19.10
CA GLY A 324 22.37 46.89 20.37
C GLY A 324 22.93 45.47 20.42
N SER A 325 24.09 45.26 19.80
CA SER A 325 24.94 44.08 19.99
C SER A 325 25.35 43.92 21.46
N THR A 326 25.30 42.71 22.00
CA THR A 326 26.36 42.16 22.88
C THR A 326 26.13 40.67 23.13
N GLY A 327 27.24 39.93 23.18
CA GLY A 327 27.28 38.47 23.15
C GLY A 327 26.65 37.78 24.36
N GLY A 328 26.10 36.61 24.09
CA GLY A 328 25.68 35.61 25.05
C GLY A 328 26.03 34.24 24.50
N SER A 329 26.86 33.54 25.27
CA SER A 329 27.38 32.19 25.11
C SER A 329 26.48 31.23 24.35
N VAL A 330 27.09 30.44 23.46
CA VAL A 330 26.52 29.21 22.92
C VAL A 330 26.37 28.24 24.09
N GLU A 331 25.19 28.22 24.71
CA GLU A 331 24.78 27.10 25.55
C GLU A 331 24.31 25.98 24.64
N ALA A 332 25.09 24.89 24.66
CA ALA A 332 24.67 23.59 24.17
C ALA A 332 23.57 23.07 25.10
N GLY A 333 22.31 23.20 24.67
CA GLY A 333 21.15 22.70 25.42
C GLY A 333 19.86 22.96 24.66
N GLY A 334 19.51 22.10 23.70
CA GLY A 334 18.30 22.30 22.91
C GLY A 334 17.89 21.17 21.96
N THR A 335 18.41 19.95 22.13
CA THR A 335 17.98 18.80 21.31
C THR A 335 16.75 18.09 21.87
N GLY A 336 16.46 18.20 23.17
CA GLY A 336 15.30 17.53 23.78
C GLY A 336 13.95 18.12 23.36
N GLY A 337 13.86 19.45 23.18
CA GLY A 337 12.59 20.11 22.88
C GLY A 337 12.09 19.92 21.44
N SER A 338 12.98 19.65 20.47
CA SER A 338 12.59 19.33 19.10
C SER A 338 12.09 17.90 18.97
N ASP A 339 12.75 16.97 19.66
CA ASP A 339 12.42 15.54 19.60
C ASP A 339 11.07 15.27 20.29
N GLU A 340 10.83 15.87 21.46
CA GLU A 340 9.53 15.79 22.15
C GLU A 340 8.39 16.41 21.33
N ALA A 341 8.63 17.52 20.64
CA ALA A 341 7.63 18.16 19.79
C ALA A 341 7.29 17.30 18.55
N ASP A 342 8.29 16.64 17.95
CA ASP A 342 8.10 15.74 16.82
C ASP A 342 7.39 14.44 17.25
N GLU A 343 7.72 13.89 18.41
CA GLU A 343 7.02 12.74 19.01
C GLU A 343 5.55 13.08 19.32
N GLN A 344 5.29 14.24 19.95
CA GLN A 344 3.93 14.70 20.23
C GLN A 344 3.14 14.92 18.94
N ARG A 345 3.77 15.49 17.91
CA ARG A 345 3.16 15.66 16.59
C ARG A 345 2.81 14.32 15.95
N ALA A 346 3.71 13.34 16.02
CA ALA A 346 3.44 11.99 15.53
C ALA A 346 2.27 11.33 16.28
N ALA A 347 2.24 11.44 17.62
CA ALA A 347 1.13 10.94 18.44
C ALA A 347 -0.21 11.57 18.06
N ASN A 348 -0.24 12.88 17.83
CA ASN A 348 -1.45 13.60 17.39
C ASN A 348 -1.93 13.11 16.01
N LEU A 349 -1.01 12.82 15.09
CA LEU A 349 -1.37 12.27 13.77
C LEU A 349 -1.94 10.85 13.89
N LEU A 350 -1.35 9.99 14.73
CA LEU A 350 -1.87 8.65 15.00
C LEU A 350 -3.29 8.71 15.58
N ALA A 351 -3.54 9.62 16.52
CA ALA A 351 -4.87 9.85 17.09
C ALA A 351 -5.87 10.33 16.04
N ALA A 352 -5.48 11.28 15.17
CA ALA A 352 -6.34 11.75 14.09
C ALA A 352 -6.72 10.63 13.09
N ALA A 353 -5.76 9.78 12.73
CA ALA A 353 -6.03 8.60 11.91
C ALA A 353 -7.00 7.63 12.59
N ARG A 354 -6.82 7.39 13.89
CA ARG A 354 -7.69 6.49 14.67
C ARG A 354 -9.12 7.02 14.77
N SER A 355 -9.28 8.33 14.96
CA SER A 355 -10.60 8.98 14.95
C SER A 355 -11.29 8.77 13.60
N TRP A 356 -10.59 8.98 12.48
CA TRP A 356 -11.15 8.75 11.14
C TRP A 356 -11.56 7.29 10.93
N LEU A 357 -10.71 6.33 11.29
CA LEU A 357 -11.01 4.90 11.20
C LEU A 357 -12.18 4.48 12.09
N SER A 358 -12.32 5.11 13.26
CA SER A 358 -13.44 4.89 14.17
C SER A 358 -14.76 5.41 13.58
N ASP A 359 -14.72 6.56 12.90
CA ASP A 359 -15.89 7.10 12.21
C ASP A 359 -16.33 6.23 11.03
N LEU A 360 -15.38 5.66 10.29
CA LEU A 360 -15.68 4.65 9.27
C LEU A 360 -16.40 3.43 9.88
N ALA A 361 -15.90 2.88 10.99
CA ALA A 361 -16.49 1.72 11.66
C ALA A 361 -17.90 2.02 12.20
N ARG A 362 -18.12 3.22 12.75
CA ARG A 362 -19.45 3.65 13.23
C ARG A 362 -20.46 3.73 12.10
N ARG A 363 -20.10 4.37 10.98
CA ARG A 363 -20.98 4.59 9.82
C ARG A 363 -21.21 3.32 9.01
N GLY A 364 -20.21 2.45 8.96
CA GLY A 364 -20.19 1.26 8.11
C GLY A 364 -20.02 1.59 6.62
N TRP A 365 -19.73 0.55 5.84
CA TRP A 365 -19.44 0.68 4.41
C TRP A 365 -20.62 1.25 3.60
N GLN A 366 -21.86 0.96 4.00
CA GLN A 366 -23.06 1.50 3.35
C GLN A 366 -23.31 2.99 3.69
N GLY A 367 -22.79 3.46 4.82
CA GLY A 367 -22.92 4.85 5.29
C GLY A 367 -21.82 5.80 4.79
N LEU A 368 -20.98 5.36 3.85
CA LEU A 368 -19.88 6.16 3.32
C LEU A 368 -20.37 7.20 2.31
N ASP A 369 -19.89 8.43 2.48
CA ASP A 369 -20.07 9.54 1.57
C ASP A 369 -18.70 10.19 1.22
N HIS A 370 -18.71 11.15 0.29
CA HIS A 370 -17.48 11.81 -0.14
C HIS A 370 -16.80 12.61 0.97
N ASP A 371 -17.55 13.18 1.91
CA ASP A 371 -17.01 14.03 2.97
C ASP A 371 -16.23 13.19 3.98
N VAL A 372 -16.79 12.04 4.38
CA VAL A 372 -16.14 11.07 5.28
C VAL A 372 -14.84 10.57 4.68
N VAL A 373 -14.85 10.20 3.39
CA VAL A 373 -13.64 9.69 2.73
C VAL A 373 -12.58 10.78 2.56
N ALA A 374 -12.98 12.02 2.24
CA ALA A 374 -12.06 13.14 2.11
C ALA A 374 -11.35 13.50 3.42
N GLY A 375 -11.90 13.13 4.58
CA GLY A 375 -11.33 13.37 5.91
C GLY A 375 -9.92 12.79 6.12
N SER A 376 -9.52 11.75 5.38
CA SER A 376 -8.18 11.16 5.49
C SER A 376 -7.07 12.02 4.85
N ALA A 377 -7.41 12.87 3.89
CA ALA A 377 -6.43 13.48 3.00
C ALA A 377 -5.39 14.37 3.73
N GLN A 378 -5.84 15.12 4.74
CA GLN A 378 -4.94 15.96 5.54
C GLN A 378 -4.03 15.12 6.45
N VAL A 379 -4.58 14.07 7.06
CA VAL A 379 -3.83 13.15 7.93
C VAL A 379 -2.74 12.44 7.14
N VAL A 380 -3.08 11.84 6.00
CA VAL A 380 -2.12 11.20 5.09
C VAL A 380 -1.04 12.18 4.64
N SER A 381 -1.43 13.38 4.20
CA SER A 381 -0.49 14.40 3.73
C SER A 381 0.50 14.85 4.81
N ALA A 382 0.08 14.85 6.08
CA ALA A 382 0.94 15.21 7.21
C ALA A 382 1.83 14.04 7.67
N MET A 383 1.38 12.79 7.50
CA MET A 383 2.15 11.59 7.86
C MET A 383 3.24 11.25 6.85
N LEU A 384 2.99 11.39 5.54
CA LEU A 384 3.92 10.96 4.49
C LEU A 384 5.36 11.53 4.60
N PRO A 385 5.55 12.81 4.99
CA PRO A 385 6.89 13.34 5.22
C PRO A 385 7.67 12.66 6.35
N VAL A 386 6.99 12.09 7.34
CA VAL A 386 7.58 11.47 8.53
C VAL A 386 7.86 9.98 8.27
N PRO A 387 9.14 9.54 8.12
CA PRO A 387 9.46 8.17 7.73
C PRO A 387 8.82 7.09 8.60
N GLY A 388 8.79 7.28 9.93
CA GLY A 388 8.19 6.33 10.88
C GLY A 388 6.68 6.16 10.75
N LEU A 389 5.97 7.09 10.09
CA LEU A 389 4.52 7.03 9.89
C LEU A 389 4.12 6.53 8.50
N ARG A 390 5.08 6.27 7.60
CA ARG A 390 4.79 5.96 6.19
C ARG A 390 4.05 4.64 6.00
N ARG A 391 4.29 3.64 6.86
CA ARG A 391 3.54 2.38 6.85
C ARG A 391 2.03 2.63 6.94
N LEU A 392 1.61 3.41 7.95
CA LEU A 392 0.22 3.80 8.13
C LEU A 392 -0.24 4.75 7.01
N ALA A 393 0.57 5.74 6.63
CA ALA A 393 0.19 6.72 5.62
C ALA A 393 -0.13 6.09 4.26
N VAL A 394 0.71 5.16 3.80
CA VAL A 394 0.50 4.43 2.53
C VAL A 394 -0.76 3.56 2.60
N LEU A 395 -0.99 2.89 3.74
CA LEU A 395 -2.18 2.07 3.94
C LEU A 395 -3.46 2.91 3.93
N LEU A 396 -3.47 4.04 4.65
CA LEU A 396 -4.60 4.97 4.70
C LEU A 396 -4.86 5.60 3.33
N ASP A 397 -3.82 5.99 2.62
CA ASP A 397 -3.95 6.60 1.29
C ASP A 397 -4.58 5.61 0.29
N GLY A 398 -4.09 4.37 0.24
CA GLY A 398 -4.67 3.35 -0.62
C GLY A 398 -6.06 2.91 -0.19
N PHE A 399 -6.33 2.82 1.12
CA PHE A 399 -7.68 2.54 1.60
C PHE A 399 -8.65 3.65 1.21
N ALA A 400 -8.30 4.91 1.46
CA ALA A 400 -9.11 6.06 1.09
C ALA A 400 -9.35 6.14 -0.42
N ALA A 401 -8.36 5.80 -1.25
CA ALA A 401 -8.51 5.75 -2.70
C ALA A 401 -9.56 4.71 -3.14
N GLU A 402 -9.59 3.54 -2.50
CA GLU A 402 -10.61 2.52 -2.78
C GLU A 402 -12.01 2.90 -2.31
N LEU A 403 -12.11 3.50 -1.12
CA LEU A 403 -13.37 4.03 -0.62
C LEU A 403 -13.88 5.13 -1.55
N ALA A 404 -13.02 6.05 -1.98
CA ALA A 404 -13.36 7.15 -2.88
C ALA A 404 -13.86 6.65 -4.24
N ALA A 405 -13.20 5.64 -4.81
CA ALA A 405 -13.62 5.00 -6.05
C ALA A 405 -14.98 4.29 -5.95
N SER A 406 -15.44 4.02 -4.73
CA SER A 406 -16.65 3.27 -4.41
C SER A 406 -17.74 4.16 -3.77
N CYS A 407 -17.53 5.47 -3.70
CA CYS A 407 -18.48 6.40 -3.09
C CYS A 407 -19.61 6.83 -4.05
N PRO A 408 -20.85 7.04 -3.54
CA PRO A 408 -21.29 6.78 -2.17
C PRO A 408 -21.50 5.28 -1.92
N GLY A 409 -21.22 4.82 -0.70
CA GLY A 409 -21.28 3.40 -0.35
C GLY A 409 -22.68 2.78 -0.49
N ALA A 410 -23.73 3.58 -0.29
CA ALA A 410 -25.12 3.16 -0.43
C ALA A 410 -25.52 2.74 -1.87
N ALA A 411 -24.77 3.18 -2.89
CA ALA A 411 -25.03 2.83 -4.28
C ALA A 411 -24.26 1.57 -4.76
N LEU A 412 -23.47 0.94 -3.88
CA LEU A 412 -22.66 -0.21 -4.24
C LEU A 412 -23.50 -1.49 -4.31
N GLU A 413 -23.51 -2.11 -5.49
CA GLU A 413 -24.10 -3.43 -5.69
C GLU A 413 -23.30 -4.53 -4.96
N ARG A 414 -21.97 -4.38 -4.87
CA ARG A 414 -21.07 -5.33 -4.21
C ARG A 414 -19.98 -4.60 -3.44
N ILE A 415 -19.89 -4.90 -2.15
CA ILE A 415 -18.86 -4.38 -1.24
C ILE A 415 -17.76 -5.44 -1.08
N PRO A 416 -16.46 -5.10 -1.22
CA PRO A 416 -15.36 -6.04 -0.99
C PRO A 416 -15.11 -6.21 0.53
N VAL A 417 -16.07 -6.84 1.22
CA VAL A 417 -16.19 -6.80 2.69
C VAL A 417 -14.91 -7.23 3.41
N ARG A 418 -14.40 -8.44 3.14
CA ARG A 418 -13.18 -8.99 3.76
C ARG A 418 -11.98 -8.07 3.61
N ARG A 419 -11.80 -7.56 2.39
CA ARG A 419 -10.69 -6.69 2.02
C ARG A 419 -10.71 -5.36 2.78
N TRP A 420 -11.87 -4.69 2.84
CA TRP A 420 -11.97 -3.41 3.55
C TRP A 420 -11.86 -3.59 5.05
N ALA A 421 -12.35 -4.71 5.59
CA ALA A 421 -12.13 -5.07 6.99
C ALA A 421 -10.65 -5.35 7.29
N ASP A 422 -9.91 -5.99 6.38
CA ASP A 422 -8.45 -6.19 6.50
C ASP A 422 -7.70 -4.86 6.57
N LEU A 423 -7.96 -3.95 5.61
CA LEU A 423 -7.35 -2.64 5.58
C LEU A 423 -7.68 -1.83 6.84
N TRP A 424 -8.95 -1.83 7.25
CA TRP A 424 -9.40 -1.12 8.44
C TRP A 424 -8.73 -1.66 9.71
N ALA A 425 -8.75 -2.98 9.93
CA ALA A 425 -8.15 -3.57 11.13
C ALA A 425 -6.65 -3.32 11.19
N ARG A 426 -5.95 -3.50 10.05
CA ARG A 426 -4.51 -3.23 9.96
C ARG A 426 -4.18 -1.76 10.22
N ALA A 427 -4.94 -0.83 9.63
CA ALA A 427 -4.74 0.60 9.85
C ALA A 427 -5.01 1.00 11.31
N THR A 428 -6.07 0.46 11.92
CA THR A 428 -6.42 0.71 13.33
C THR A 428 -5.28 0.28 14.25
N LEU A 429 -4.70 -0.90 14.05
CA LEU A 429 -3.59 -1.38 14.88
C LEU A 429 -2.30 -0.58 14.65
N LEU A 430 -2.02 -0.13 13.41
CA LEU A 430 -0.88 0.74 13.12
C LEU A 430 -1.01 2.15 13.73
N THR A 431 -2.20 2.53 14.25
CA THR A 431 -2.34 3.76 15.03
C THR A 431 -1.82 3.64 16.46
N LEU A 432 -1.48 2.43 16.93
CA LEU A 432 -0.92 2.23 18.27
C LEU A 432 0.57 2.60 18.29
N PRO A 433 1.04 3.33 19.31
CA PRO A 433 2.45 3.65 19.46
C PRO A 433 3.34 2.39 19.38
N GLY A 434 4.41 2.46 18.60
CA GLY A 434 5.35 1.35 18.42
C GLY A 434 4.89 0.22 17.48
N ALA A 435 3.61 0.14 17.09
CA ALA A 435 3.11 -0.95 16.24
C ALA A 435 3.79 -1.03 14.85
N ALA A 436 4.19 0.12 14.32
CA ALA A 436 4.88 0.21 13.04
C ALA A 436 6.40 -0.06 13.13
N HIS A 437 6.96 -0.13 14.33
CA HIS A 437 8.42 -0.22 14.54
C HIS A 437 8.89 -1.67 14.44
N ALA A 438 9.81 -1.94 13.50
CA ALA A 438 10.50 -3.21 13.36
C ALA A 438 12.01 -2.97 13.49
N PRO A 439 12.56 -2.97 14.72
CA PRO A 439 13.97 -2.69 14.92
C PRO A 439 14.84 -3.79 14.32
N ALA A 440 16.08 -3.44 13.98
CA ALA A 440 17.10 -4.45 13.71
C ALA A 440 17.34 -5.25 14.99
N THR A 441 17.30 -6.57 14.88
CA THR A 441 17.55 -7.49 16.00
C THR A 441 18.95 -8.09 15.93
N GLY A 442 19.69 -7.84 14.84
CA GLY A 442 21.07 -8.27 14.67
C GLY A 442 21.69 -7.70 13.40
N THR A 443 22.82 -8.29 13.00
CA THR A 443 23.53 -7.95 11.76
C THR A 443 23.81 -9.20 10.92
N ALA A 444 23.96 -9.00 9.62
CA ALA A 444 24.24 -10.04 8.63
C ALA A 444 25.62 -9.78 7.98
N THR A 445 26.51 -10.76 8.14
CA THR A 445 27.83 -10.81 7.48
C THR A 445 27.95 -12.11 6.72
N GLY A 446 28.19 -12.06 5.41
CA GLY A 446 28.17 -13.22 4.54
C GLY A 446 27.73 -12.89 3.12
N ARG A 447 27.40 -13.93 2.36
CA ARG A 447 27.08 -13.82 0.94
C ARG A 447 25.57 -13.79 0.74
N LEU A 448 25.09 -12.84 -0.06
CA LEU A 448 23.69 -12.66 -0.42
C LEU A 448 23.46 -13.04 -1.89
N LEU A 449 22.50 -13.92 -2.14
CA LEU A 449 22.18 -14.47 -3.45
C LEU A 449 20.76 -14.07 -3.88
N PRO A 450 20.60 -13.06 -4.76
CA PRO A 450 19.29 -12.63 -5.24
C PRO A 450 18.57 -13.75 -6.03
N LEU A 451 17.31 -14.00 -5.68
CA LEU A 451 16.42 -14.92 -6.40
C LEU A 451 15.55 -14.18 -7.41
N GLY A 452 15.03 -13.01 -7.02
CA GLY A 452 14.12 -12.24 -7.86
C GLY A 452 13.63 -10.97 -7.16
N VAL A 453 12.95 -10.11 -7.92
CA VAL A 453 12.42 -8.82 -7.44
C VAL A 453 10.90 -8.82 -7.57
N ASP A 454 10.21 -8.67 -6.44
CA ASP A 454 8.78 -8.38 -6.40
C ASP A 454 8.59 -6.85 -6.40
N VAL A 455 7.80 -6.34 -7.34
CA VAL A 455 7.54 -4.90 -7.49
C VAL A 455 6.08 -4.66 -7.14
N GLN A 456 5.85 -4.02 -6.00
CA GLN A 456 4.52 -3.62 -5.57
C GLN A 456 4.28 -2.15 -5.93
N GLU A 457 3.18 -1.90 -6.64
CA GLU A 457 2.83 -0.57 -7.12
C GLU A 457 1.46 -0.16 -6.60
N HIS A 458 1.45 0.95 -5.86
CA HIS A 458 0.26 1.71 -5.52
C HIS A 458 0.21 2.99 -6.36
N ALA A 459 -0.95 3.67 -6.41
CA ALA A 459 -1.06 4.95 -7.11
C ALA A 459 0.00 5.94 -6.61
N THR A 460 0.19 6.02 -5.30
CA THR A 460 1.02 7.04 -4.65
C THR A 460 2.32 6.52 -4.05
N ALA A 461 2.61 5.23 -4.17
CA ALA A 461 3.79 4.60 -3.60
C ALA A 461 4.26 3.44 -4.47
N VAL A 462 5.54 3.12 -4.40
CA VAL A 462 6.11 1.93 -5.02
C VAL A 462 7.13 1.31 -4.08
N GLN A 463 7.23 -0.01 -4.11
CA GLN A 463 8.28 -0.77 -3.47
C GLN A 463 8.85 -1.81 -4.43
N ALA A 464 10.17 -1.94 -4.46
CA ALA A 464 10.86 -3.11 -5.00
C ALA A 464 11.43 -3.90 -3.83
N GLN A 465 11.04 -5.16 -3.71
CA GLN A 465 11.50 -6.10 -2.69
C GLN A 465 12.28 -7.23 -3.36
N VAL A 466 13.58 -7.30 -3.08
CA VAL A 466 14.45 -8.38 -3.54
C VAL A 466 14.33 -9.53 -2.56
N HIS A 467 13.94 -10.70 -3.06
CA HIS A 467 14.00 -11.96 -2.31
C HIS A 467 15.35 -12.62 -2.57
N ALA A 468 16.01 -13.10 -1.52
CA ALA A 468 17.35 -13.65 -1.62
C ALA A 468 17.58 -14.79 -0.62
N VAL A 469 18.54 -15.67 -0.94
CA VAL A 469 19.15 -16.59 0.02
C VAL A 469 20.38 -15.91 0.60
N PHE A 470 20.50 -15.88 1.92
CA PHE A 470 21.69 -15.41 2.62
C PHE A 470 22.47 -16.59 3.18
N GLU A 471 23.76 -16.64 2.87
CA GLU A 471 24.74 -17.61 3.35
C GLU A 471 25.64 -16.92 4.40
N PRO A 472 25.43 -17.20 5.69
CA PRO A 472 26.24 -16.63 6.76
C PRO A 472 27.74 -16.96 6.64
N ALA A 473 28.62 -15.98 6.88
CA ALA A 473 30.08 -16.19 6.82
C ALA A 473 30.60 -17.12 7.93
N ASP A 474 29.85 -17.30 9.02
CA ASP A 474 30.17 -18.19 10.14
C ASP A 474 29.84 -19.66 9.85
N GLY A 475 29.30 -19.97 8.67
CA GLY A 475 28.93 -21.33 8.26
C GLY A 475 27.59 -21.81 8.83
N ALA A 476 26.80 -20.94 9.48
CA ALA A 476 25.44 -21.27 9.86
C ALA A 476 24.55 -21.57 8.64
N ALA A 477 23.41 -22.21 8.88
CA ALA A 477 22.48 -22.60 7.81
C ALA A 477 22.06 -21.37 6.97
N PRO A 478 21.93 -21.52 5.63
CA PRO A 478 21.36 -20.48 4.79
C PRO A 478 19.97 -20.09 5.27
N ARG A 479 19.58 -18.84 5.04
CA ARG A 479 18.26 -18.33 5.43
C ARG A 479 17.68 -17.43 4.37
N LEU A 480 16.36 -17.40 4.28
CA LEU A 480 15.66 -16.46 3.42
C LEU A 480 15.69 -15.07 4.02
N VAL A 481 16.03 -14.10 3.19
CA VAL A 481 16.03 -12.68 3.55
C VAL A 481 15.40 -11.86 2.43
N ARG A 482 15.01 -10.64 2.79
CA ARG A 482 14.47 -9.66 1.85
C ARG A 482 15.20 -8.35 2.03
N ALA A 483 15.31 -7.58 0.96
CA ALA A 483 15.76 -6.19 1.03
C ALA A 483 14.83 -5.34 0.17
N SER A 484 14.35 -4.25 0.73
CA SER A 484 13.35 -3.41 0.08
C SER A 484 13.89 -1.99 -0.14
N VAL A 485 13.39 -1.36 -1.19
CA VAL A 485 13.45 0.08 -1.38
C VAL A 485 12.08 0.56 -1.80
N SER A 486 11.62 1.64 -1.18
CA SER A 486 10.31 2.21 -1.43
C SER A 486 10.36 3.73 -1.55
N ALA A 487 9.45 4.28 -2.33
CA ALA A 487 9.34 5.71 -2.56
C ALA A 487 7.87 6.10 -2.71
N PRO A 488 7.44 7.24 -2.13
CA PRO A 488 6.26 7.94 -2.58
C PRO A 488 6.42 8.32 -4.05
N LYS A 489 5.32 8.27 -4.80
CA LYS A 489 5.31 8.65 -6.21
C LYS A 489 3.99 9.32 -6.58
N PRO A 490 3.97 10.18 -7.60
CA PRO A 490 2.75 10.53 -8.26
C PRO A 490 2.21 9.35 -9.09
N ASP A 491 0.89 9.22 -9.22
CA ASP A 491 0.22 8.14 -9.98
C ASP A 491 0.53 8.12 -11.48
N THR A 492 1.13 9.19 -11.99
CA THR A 492 1.62 9.31 -13.35
C THR A 492 3.00 8.66 -13.56
N VAL A 493 3.72 8.32 -12.49
CA VAL A 493 4.99 7.58 -12.56
C VAL A 493 4.69 6.08 -12.49
N VAL A 494 4.78 5.42 -13.64
CA VAL A 494 4.39 4.02 -13.84
C VAL A 494 5.41 3.28 -14.72
N GLY A 495 5.35 1.95 -14.75
CA GLY A 495 6.20 1.12 -15.61
C GLY A 495 7.70 1.34 -15.34
N ALA A 496 8.51 1.55 -16.38
CA ALA A 496 9.95 1.77 -16.23
C ALA A 496 10.32 3.03 -15.40
N GLY A 497 9.37 3.96 -15.18
CA GLY A 497 9.59 5.14 -14.34
C GLY A 497 9.79 4.83 -12.86
N LEU A 498 9.28 3.69 -12.41
CA LEU A 498 9.45 3.23 -11.03
C LEU A 498 10.94 3.08 -10.69
N TRP A 499 11.75 2.53 -11.60
CA TRP A 499 13.18 2.33 -11.37
C TRP A 499 13.97 3.62 -11.22
N GLN A 500 13.53 4.73 -11.82
CA GLN A 500 14.17 6.04 -11.66
C GLN A 500 14.05 6.57 -10.23
N LEU A 501 13.01 6.17 -9.50
CA LEU A 501 12.81 6.54 -8.09
C LEU A 501 13.58 5.62 -7.14
N LEU A 502 13.79 4.36 -7.52
CA LEU A 502 14.29 3.32 -6.60
C LEU A 502 15.79 3.03 -6.76
N ARG A 503 16.29 2.96 -8.00
CA ARG A 503 17.67 2.57 -8.33
C ARG A 503 18.75 3.36 -7.57
N PRO A 504 18.63 4.69 -7.38
CA PRO A 504 19.68 5.46 -6.70
C PRO A 504 19.90 5.10 -5.21
N HIS A 505 19.02 4.31 -4.61
CA HIS A 505 18.96 4.12 -3.15
C HIS A 505 19.29 2.70 -2.68
N MET A 506 19.50 1.77 -3.61
CA MET A 506 19.78 0.38 -3.28
C MET A 506 20.61 -0.30 -4.36
N SER A 507 21.94 -0.40 -4.15
CA SER A 507 22.85 -1.04 -5.11
C SER A 507 22.51 -2.51 -5.41
N LEU A 508 21.79 -3.20 -4.53
CA LEU A 508 21.29 -4.56 -4.75
C LEU A 508 20.45 -4.70 -6.04
N LEU A 509 19.75 -3.64 -6.45
CA LEU A 509 18.95 -3.66 -7.69
C LEU A 509 19.83 -3.84 -8.93
N ALA A 510 21.05 -3.30 -8.92
CA ALA A 510 22.02 -3.52 -10.00
C ALA A 510 22.52 -4.97 -9.99
N ALA A 511 22.93 -5.48 -8.82
CA ALA A 511 23.39 -6.86 -8.68
C ALA A 511 22.33 -7.90 -9.09
N ALA A 512 21.06 -7.67 -8.71
CA ALA A 512 19.94 -8.52 -9.12
C ALA A 512 19.70 -8.49 -10.64
N GLY A 513 19.85 -7.33 -11.29
CA GLY A 513 19.74 -7.20 -12.75
C GLY A 513 20.91 -7.80 -13.52
N GLU A 514 22.09 -7.84 -12.92
CA GLU A 514 23.33 -8.36 -13.53
C GLU A 514 23.61 -9.83 -13.21
N GLY A 515 22.79 -10.48 -12.36
CA GLY A 515 23.00 -11.86 -11.92
C GLY A 515 24.25 -12.00 -11.06
N ARG A 516 24.43 -11.12 -10.07
CA ARG A 516 25.56 -11.12 -9.14
C ARG A 516 25.12 -11.33 -7.69
N ALA A 517 25.97 -11.98 -6.91
CA ALA A 517 25.87 -11.98 -5.46
C ALA A 517 26.26 -10.61 -4.88
N MET A 518 25.97 -10.40 -3.61
CA MET A 518 26.51 -9.31 -2.81
C MET A 518 27.24 -9.87 -1.59
N GLU A 519 28.39 -9.31 -1.27
CA GLU A 519 29.09 -9.55 0.01
C GLU A 519 28.62 -8.51 1.02
N LEU A 520 28.11 -8.98 2.16
CA LEU A 520 27.59 -8.15 3.24
C LEU A 520 28.54 -8.18 4.43
N THR A 521 28.75 -7.02 5.05
CA THR A 521 29.50 -6.88 6.30
C THR A 521 28.72 -6.06 7.30
N GLY A 522 28.14 -6.73 8.30
CA GLY A 522 27.40 -6.06 9.39
C GLY A 522 26.11 -5.37 8.94
N MET A 523 25.44 -5.84 7.89
CA MET A 523 24.17 -5.28 7.42
C MET A 523 23.07 -5.47 8.48
N PRO A 524 22.38 -4.43 8.98
CA PRO A 524 21.33 -4.62 9.98
C PRO A 524 20.17 -5.46 9.44
N VAL A 525 19.62 -6.34 10.26
CA VAL A 525 18.53 -7.26 9.89
C VAL A 525 17.46 -7.34 10.98
N THR A 526 16.19 -7.37 10.58
CA THR A 526 15.05 -7.55 11.48
C THR A 526 14.84 -9.03 11.84
N ALA A 527 14.00 -9.31 12.84
CA ALA A 527 13.61 -10.69 13.17
C ALA A 527 12.90 -11.41 12.00
N GLU A 528 12.22 -10.67 11.12
CA GLU A 528 11.55 -11.22 9.93
C GLU A 528 12.49 -11.46 8.75
N GLY A 529 13.79 -11.22 8.90
CA GLY A 529 14.76 -11.38 7.82
C GLY A 529 14.75 -10.23 6.80
N ASP A 530 14.20 -9.06 7.13
CA ASP A 530 14.34 -7.87 6.30
C ASP A 530 15.68 -7.18 6.59
N LEU A 531 16.52 -7.07 5.57
CA LEU A 531 17.77 -6.33 5.59
C LEU A 531 17.45 -4.83 5.50
N LEU A 532 17.87 -4.06 6.50
CA LEU A 532 17.78 -2.60 6.47
C LEU A 532 18.92 -2.07 5.61
N TRP A 533 18.67 -2.03 4.31
CA TRP A 533 19.72 -1.88 3.31
C TRP A 533 20.48 -0.56 3.45
N SER A 534 21.81 -0.65 3.44
CA SER A 534 22.74 0.47 3.31
C SER A 534 23.95 0.04 2.50
N ASP A 535 24.27 0.79 1.45
CA ASP A 535 25.38 0.49 0.54
C ASP A 535 26.76 0.51 1.24
N VAL A 536 26.87 1.10 2.44
CA VAL A 536 28.10 1.05 3.26
C VAL A 536 28.47 -0.38 3.65
N HIS A 537 27.47 -1.25 3.82
CA HIS A 537 27.62 -2.62 4.29
C HIS A 537 27.65 -3.66 3.15
N ALA A 538 27.62 -3.24 1.89
CA ALA A 538 27.42 -4.14 0.76
C ALA A 538 28.42 -3.89 -0.37
N ARG A 539 28.96 -4.98 -0.95
CA ARG A 539 29.85 -4.95 -2.12
C ARG A 539 29.40 -5.96 -3.17
N PRO A 540 29.53 -5.67 -4.48
CA PRO A 540 29.28 -6.68 -5.51
C PRO A 540 30.19 -7.90 -5.34
N GLY A 541 29.59 -9.09 -5.32
CA GLY A 541 30.30 -10.37 -5.26
C GLY A 541 30.43 -11.02 -6.64
N GLU A 542 30.77 -12.31 -6.64
CA GLU A 542 30.88 -13.13 -7.85
C GLU A 542 29.54 -13.27 -8.60
N PRO A 543 29.56 -13.63 -9.90
CA PRO A 543 28.35 -14.01 -10.63
C PRO A 543 27.55 -15.09 -9.87
N ALA A 544 26.25 -14.89 -9.76
CA ALA A 544 25.32 -15.81 -9.12
C ALA A 544 24.05 -15.90 -9.96
N ASP A 545 23.92 -17.01 -10.67
CA ASP A 545 22.72 -17.28 -11.46
C ASP A 545 21.52 -17.56 -10.53
N PRO A 546 20.39 -16.84 -10.66
CA PRO A 546 19.25 -17.03 -9.78
C PRO A 546 18.62 -18.42 -9.89
N PHE A 547 18.63 -19.07 -11.06
CA PHE A 547 18.08 -20.41 -11.25
C PHE A 547 18.96 -21.48 -10.62
N ALA A 548 20.28 -21.36 -10.74
CA ALA A 548 21.24 -22.20 -10.02
C ALA A 548 21.10 -22.03 -8.51
N THR A 549 20.96 -20.78 -8.03
CA THR A 549 20.71 -20.47 -6.62
C THR A 549 19.41 -21.11 -6.13
N ALA A 550 18.33 -20.93 -6.89
CA ALA A 550 17.02 -21.48 -6.56
C ALA A 550 17.00 -23.02 -6.55
N ARG A 551 17.80 -23.66 -7.40
CA ARG A 551 17.90 -25.13 -7.45
C ARG A 551 18.77 -25.70 -6.33
N VAL A 552 19.83 -25.01 -5.92
CA VAL A 552 20.85 -25.56 -5.00
C VAL A 552 20.71 -25.03 -3.56
N ALA A 553 20.56 -23.72 -3.39
CA ALA A 553 20.64 -23.08 -2.07
C ALA A 553 19.26 -22.90 -1.42
N LEU A 554 18.23 -22.58 -2.21
CA LEU A 554 16.87 -22.35 -1.69
C LEU A 554 16.28 -23.53 -0.90
N PRO A 555 16.45 -24.81 -1.28
CA PRO A 555 15.89 -25.93 -0.51
C PRO A 555 16.47 -26.08 0.90
N ALA A 556 17.68 -25.58 1.13
CA ALA A 556 18.36 -25.64 2.43
C ALA A 556 18.18 -24.37 3.28
N ALA A 557 17.53 -23.34 2.73
CA ALA A 557 17.35 -22.07 3.43
C ALA A 557 16.25 -22.19 4.50
N ALA A 558 16.49 -21.64 5.70
CA ALA A 558 15.42 -21.52 6.69
C ALA A 558 14.45 -20.38 6.32
N ASP A 559 13.15 -20.60 6.50
CA ASP A 559 12.13 -19.54 6.39
C ASP A 559 12.23 -18.56 7.57
N ALA A 560 11.89 -17.29 7.31
CA ALA A 560 11.92 -16.26 8.34
C ALA A 560 10.60 -16.18 9.11
N VAL A 561 10.67 -15.92 10.41
CA VAL A 561 9.49 -15.81 11.28
C VAL A 561 8.79 -14.48 11.05
N ALA A 562 7.50 -14.50 10.70
CA ALA A 562 6.69 -13.30 10.58
C ALA A 562 6.40 -12.68 11.96
N ALA A 563 6.58 -11.36 12.13
CA ALA A 563 6.23 -10.68 13.35
C ALA A 563 4.71 -10.67 13.53
N PRO A 564 4.21 -10.59 14.78
CA PRO A 564 2.79 -10.79 15.07
C PRO A 564 1.83 -9.94 14.22
N LEU A 565 2.15 -8.67 13.98
CA LEU A 565 1.29 -7.77 13.21
C LEU A 565 1.25 -8.15 11.72
N ASP A 566 2.32 -8.75 11.21
CA ASP A 566 2.53 -9.11 9.80
C ASP A 566 2.06 -10.53 9.43
N ARG A 567 1.60 -11.31 10.43
CA ARG A 567 0.92 -12.59 10.23
C ARG A 567 -0.48 -12.38 9.67
N HIS A 568 -0.58 -12.36 8.35
CA HIS A 568 -1.86 -12.29 7.65
C HIS A 568 -1.79 -13.13 6.37
N PRO A 569 -2.85 -13.87 5.96
CA PRO A 569 -2.77 -14.75 4.80
C PRO A 569 -2.36 -14.04 3.50
N ALA A 570 -2.85 -12.81 3.29
CA ALA A 570 -2.47 -11.98 2.15
C ALA A 570 -0.98 -11.55 2.13
N ARG A 571 -0.25 -11.74 3.24
CA ARG A 571 1.18 -11.46 3.38
C ARG A 571 2.07 -12.67 3.06
N LEU A 572 1.48 -13.86 2.91
CA LEU A 572 2.22 -15.05 2.52
C LEU A 572 2.87 -14.83 1.15
N ALA A 573 4.19 -14.99 1.12
CA ALA A 573 5.05 -14.71 -0.02
C ALA A 573 6.29 -15.62 0.04
N VAL A 574 6.07 -16.93 -0.07
CA VAL A 574 7.09 -17.94 0.19
C VAL A 574 7.86 -18.24 -1.11
N PRO A 575 9.18 -17.99 -1.19
CA PRO A 575 9.97 -18.27 -2.38
C PRO A 575 9.96 -19.77 -2.73
N VAL A 576 9.67 -20.09 -3.98
CA VAL A 576 9.62 -21.46 -4.52
C VAL A 576 10.35 -21.54 -5.86
N PHE A 577 10.90 -22.72 -6.14
CA PHE A 577 11.44 -23.08 -7.44
C PHE A 577 10.62 -24.23 -8.02
N LEU A 578 10.08 -24.03 -9.23
CA LEU A 578 9.24 -24.99 -9.92
C LEU A 578 9.91 -25.41 -11.24
N GLU A 579 9.96 -26.70 -11.51
CA GLU A 579 10.40 -27.29 -12.77
C GLU A 579 9.60 -28.56 -13.08
N GLY A 580 9.67 -29.04 -14.33
CA GLY A 580 8.97 -30.27 -14.74
C GLY A 580 7.44 -30.14 -14.75
N TYR A 581 6.90 -28.92 -14.78
CA TYR A 581 5.46 -28.67 -14.82
C TYR A 581 4.92 -28.61 -16.25
N ALA A 582 3.66 -28.99 -16.41
CA ALA A 582 2.90 -28.70 -17.63
C ALA A 582 2.18 -27.35 -17.49
N VAL A 583 2.12 -26.58 -18.58
CA VAL A 583 1.39 -25.30 -18.61
C VAL A 583 0.05 -25.50 -19.31
N ARG A 584 -1.01 -25.02 -18.67
CA ARG A 584 -2.36 -24.94 -19.25
C ARG A 584 -2.81 -23.49 -19.25
N GLN A 585 -3.39 -23.05 -20.35
CA GLN A 585 -3.95 -21.71 -20.50
C GLN A 585 -5.40 -21.82 -20.95
N ASP A 586 -6.31 -21.29 -20.14
CA ASP A 586 -7.71 -21.12 -20.46
C ASP A 586 -8.02 -19.61 -20.43
N ASP A 587 -8.35 -19.02 -21.58
CA ASP A 587 -8.48 -17.57 -21.73
C ASP A 587 -7.25 -16.83 -21.18
N ASP A 588 -7.44 -16.00 -20.14
CA ASP A 588 -6.39 -15.26 -19.45
C ASP A 588 -5.83 -16.00 -18.21
N ALA A 589 -6.43 -17.12 -17.82
CA ALA A 589 -6.03 -17.90 -16.65
C ALA A 589 -4.92 -18.89 -17.01
N LEU A 590 -3.81 -18.81 -16.28
CA LEU A 590 -2.68 -19.73 -16.42
C LEU A 590 -2.62 -20.67 -15.21
N THR A 591 -2.39 -21.95 -15.47
CA THR A 591 -2.21 -22.99 -14.45
C THR A 591 -0.95 -23.78 -14.75
N PHE A 592 -0.13 -23.98 -13.72
CA PHE A 592 0.95 -24.97 -13.74
C PHE A 592 0.46 -26.28 -13.15
N THR A 593 0.73 -27.39 -13.81
CA THR A 593 0.52 -28.73 -13.23
C THR A 593 1.85 -29.24 -12.74
N VAL A 594 2.08 -29.17 -11.42
CA VAL A 594 3.32 -29.59 -10.76
C VAL A 594 3.07 -30.93 -10.09
N ALA A 595 3.81 -31.97 -10.47
CA ALA A 595 3.61 -33.33 -9.94
C ALA A 595 2.12 -33.78 -9.95
N GLY A 596 1.39 -33.47 -11.02
CA GLY A 596 -0.03 -33.82 -11.19
C GLY A 596 -1.03 -32.84 -10.56
N HIS A 597 -0.59 -31.82 -9.82
CA HIS A 597 -1.46 -30.91 -9.07
C HIS A 597 -1.56 -29.53 -9.73
N PRO A 598 -2.76 -28.97 -9.92
CA PRO A 598 -2.95 -27.66 -10.50
C PRO A 598 -2.56 -26.56 -9.50
N LEU A 599 -1.74 -25.62 -9.94
CA LEU A 599 -1.35 -24.41 -9.22
C LEU A 599 -1.67 -23.20 -10.08
N ALA A 600 -2.56 -22.34 -9.59
CA ALA A 600 -2.92 -21.11 -10.29
C ALA A 600 -1.71 -20.18 -10.40
N VAL A 601 -1.52 -19.56 -11.57
CA VAL A 601 -0.40 -18.64 -11.82
C VAL A 601 -0.93 -17.22 -11.87
N ASP A 602 -0.54 -16.41 -10.90
CA ASP A 602 -0.94 -15.00 -10.81
C ASP A 602 -0.04 -14.14 -11.70
N THR A 603 -0.39 -14.09 -12.99
CA THR A 603 0.28 -13.20 -13.94
C THR A 603 -0.15 -11.73 -13.82
N GLY A 604 -1.21 -11.45 -13.06
CA GLY A 604 -1.66 -10.09 -12.76
C GLY A 604 -0.71 -9.31 -11.84
N ARG A 605 0.11 -10.02 -11.07
CA ARG A 605 1.19 -9.46 -10.25
C ARG A 605 2.53 -9.30 -10.98
N VAL A 606 2.63 -9.68 -12.25
CA VAL A 606 3.84 -9.44 -13.04
C VAL A 606 3.92 -7.94 -13.37
N PRO A 607 4.97 -7.23 -12.95
CA PRO A 607 5.02 -5.78 -13.14
C PRO A 607 5.23 -5.40 -14.60
N ALA A 608 4.53 -4.37 -15.06
CA ALA A 608 4.77 -3.74 -16.37
C ALA A 608 6.12 -2.98 -16.43
N ALA A 609 6.89 -2.99 -15.34
CA ALA A 609 8.21 -2.39 -15.21
C ALA A 609 9.35 -3.34 -15.61
N GLY A 610 9.06 -4.47 -16.27
CA GLY A 610 10.09 -5.42 -16.71
C GLY A 610 9.69 -6.21 -17.96
N PRO A 611 10.58 -7.09 -18.45
CA PRO A 611 10.35 -7.89 -19.65
C PRO A 611 9.54 -9.17 -19.41
N LEU A 612 9.26 -9.54 -18.15
CA LEU A 612 8.43 -10.69 -17.83
C LEU A 612 6.98 -10.41 -18.26
N THR A 613 6.40 -11.33 -19.03
CA THR A 613 5.02 -11.20 -19.56
C THR A 613 4.26 -12.50 -19.35
N PRO A 614 2.91 -12.47 -19.30
CA PRO A 614 2.11 -13.69 -19.24
C PRO A 614 2.47 -14.71 -20.33
N GLY A 615 2.76 -14.22 -21.56
CA GLY A 615 3.20 -15.08 -22.66
C GLY A 615 4.60 -15.70 -22.46
N ALA A 616 5.52 -15.04 -21.75
CA ALA A 616 6.80 -15.65 -21.38
C ALA A 616 6.61 -16.75 -20.33
N VAL A 617 5.73 -16.51 -19.35
CA VAL A 617 5.34 -17.49 -18.33
C VAL A 617 4.68 -18.71 -18.98
N ALA A 618 3.79 -18.50 -19.95
CA ALA A 618 3.10 -19.58 -20.65
C ALA A 618 4.02 -20.52 -21.46
N ARG A 619 5.22 -20.05 -21.85
CA ARG A 619 6.21 -20.83 -22.63
C ARG A 619 7.40 -21.32 -21.79
N SER A 620 7.30 -21.20 -20.47
CA SER A 620 8.41 -21.49 -19.57
C SER A 620 8.53 -22.98 -19.26
N GLY A 621 9.76 -23.42 -18.94
CA GLY A 621 10.05 -24.78 -18.44
C GLY A 621 10.52 -24.82 -16.99
N ALA A 622 10.89 -23.66 -16.43
CA ALA A 622 11.22 -23.48 -15.03
C ALA A 622 10.77 -22.09 -14.56
N CYS A 623 10.41 -21.97 -13.28
CA CYS A 623 9.91 -20.75 -12.67
C CYS A 623 10.47 -20.56 -11.25
N ILE A 624 11.01 -19.37 -10.98
CA ILE A 624 11.21 -18.85 -9.62
C ILE A 624 9.98 -18.00 -9.32
N GLY A 625 9.27 -18.31 -8.23
CA GLY A 625 8.04 -17.62 -7.86
C GLY A 625 7.88 -17.43 -6.37
N LEU A 626 6.80 -16.75 -6.00
CA LEU A 626 6.31 -16.63 -4.63
C LEU A 626 5.01 -17.42 -4.53
N LEU A 627 4.98 -18.42 -3.66
CA LEU A 627 3.75 -19.09 -3.26
C LEU A 627 2.96 -18.13 -2.35
N ARG A 628 1.70 -17.89 -2.73
CA ARG A 628 0.79 -16.96 -2.08
C ARG A 628 -0.56 -17.62 -1.81
N TRP A 629 -1.29 -17.06 -0.85
CA TRP A 629 -2.67 -17.44 -0.58
C TRP A 629 -3.61 -16.31 -0.95
N ASP A 630 -4.59 -16.60 -1.81
CA ASP A 630 -5.69 -15.67 -2.11
C ASP A 630 -6.99 -16.45 -2.33
N ALA A 631 -8.10 -15.86 -1.88
CA ALA A 631 -9.45 -16.38 -2.06
C ALA A 631 -9.63 -17.87 -1.70
N GLY A 632 -8.94 -18.36 -0.66
CA GLY A 632 -9.08 -19.74 -0.20
C GLY A 632 -8.18 -20.75 -0.93
N THR A 633 -7.23 -20.30 -1.75
CA THR A 633 -6.38 -21.18 -2.55
C THR A 633 -4.93 -20.70 -2.61
N PHE A 634 -4.00 -21.65 -2.76
CA PHE A 634 -2.61 -21.33 -3.08
C PHE A 634 -2.44 -21.04 -4.57
N GLY A 635 -1.61 -20.06 -4.89
CA GLY A 635 -1.17 -19.74 -6.24
C GLY A 635 0.29 -19.29 -6.25
N VAL A 636 0.88 -19.21 -7.44
CA VAL A 636 2.25 -18.74 -7.63
C VAL A 636 2.29 -17.41 -8.37
N GLN A 637 2.96 -16.41 -7.78
CA GLN A 637 3.38 -15.20 -8.47
C GLN A 637 4.75 -15.43 -9.12
N PRO A 638 4.89 -15.36 -10.45
CA PRO A 638 6.19 -15.50 -11.10
C PRO A 638 7.12 -14.29 -10.82
N LEU A 639 8.36 -14.56 -10.42
CA LEU A 639 9.44 -13.56 -10.33
C LEU A 639 10.43 -13.69 -11.50
N ALA A 640 10.67 -14.92 -11.95
CA ALA A 640 11.49 -15.20 -13.12
C ALA A 640 11.08 -16.52 -13.76
N VAL A 641 11.30 -16.65 -15.07
CA VAL A 641 11.09 -17.90 -15.82
C VAL A 641 12.24 -18.20 -16.78
N GLU A 642 12.51 -19.48 -17.01
CA GLU A 642 13.36 -19.92 -18.13
C GLU A 642 12.51 -20.29 -19.34
N THR A 643 12.82 -19.67 -20.47
CA THR A 643 12.23 -19.99 -21.78
C THR A 643 13.29 -20.53 -22.72
N THR A 644 12.88 -21.23 -23.78
CA THR A 644 13.83 -21.72 -24.80
C THR A 644 13.85 -20.81 -26.02
N VAL A 645 15.02 -20.23 -26.33
CA VAL A 645 15.25 -19.46 -27.56
C VAL A 645 16.40 -20.10 -28.33
N ARG A 646 16.17 -20.49 -29.59
CA ARG A 646 17.16 -21.17 -30.45
C ARG A 646 17.86 -22.35 -29.73
N LYS A 647 17.07 -23.17 -29.03
CA LYS A 647 17.52 -24.33 -28.23
C LYS A 647 18.41 -24.01 -27.03
N LYS A 648 18.47 -22.75 -26.59
CA LYS A 648 19.15 -22.33 -25.37
C LYS A 648 18.14 -21.84 -24.34
N ALA A 649 18.33 -22.22 -23.08
CA ALA A 649 17.60 -21.64 -21.96
C ALA A 649 17.97 -20.15 -21.83
N VAL A 650 16.97 -19.31 -21.66
CA VAL A 650 17.09 -17.87 -21.45
C VAL A 650 16.17 -17.48 -20.30
N ALA A 651 16.76 -16.93 -19.25
CA ALA A 651 16.03 -16.41 -18.10
C ALA A 651 15.39 -15.06 -18.42
N VAL A 652 14.15 -14.87 -17.97
CA VAL A 652 13.40 -13.61 -18.04
C VAL A 652 12.93 -13.26 -16.64
N HIS A 653 13.42 -12.15 -16.10
CA HIS A 653 13.14 -11.71 -14.73
C HIS A 653 12.18 -10.51 -14.70
N ALA A 654 11.28 -10.47 -13.71
CA ALA A 654 10.42 -9.32 -13.44
C ALA A 654 11.25 -8.05 -13.16
N GLY A 655 12.33 -8.20 -12.40
CA GLY A 655 13.25 -7.12 -12.04
C GLY A 655 14.40 -6.86 -13.03
N ALA A 656 14.36 -7.39 -14.25
CA ALA A 656 15.52 -7.30 -15.16
C ALA A 656 15.95 -5.87 -15.52
N TRP A 657 15.07 -4.88 -15.37
CA TRP A 657 15.39 -3.46 -15.63
C TRP A 657 15.79 -2.70 -14.35
N ALA A 658 15.88 -3.37 -13.20
CA ALA A 658 16.14 -2.74 -11.91
C ALA A 658 17.50 -1.99 -11.88
N GLY A 659 18.55 -2.59 -12.43
CA GLY A 659 19.88 -1.99 -12.58
C GLY A 659 20.06 -1.07 -13.80
N GLY A 660 19.08 -1.03 -14.70
CA GLY A 660 19.23 -0.50 -16.06
C GLY A 660 19.13 -1.61 -17.08
N THR A 661 18.92 -1.25 -18.35
CA THR A 661 18.68 -2.25 -19.41
C THR A 661 19.30 -1.84 -20.74
N THR A 662 19.78 -2.82 -21.49
CA THR A 662 20.23 -2.67 -22.87
C THR A 662 19.16 -3.12 -23.88
N ASP A 663 18.04 -3.67 -23.39
CA ASP A 663 16.90 -4.01 -24.23
C ASP A 663 16.29 -2.76 -24.87
N LYS A 664 16.01 -2.81 -26.17
CA LYS A 664 15.50 -1.65 -26.93
C LYS A 664 14.15 -1.15 -26.40
N ALA A 665 13.27 -2.07 -26.00
CA ALA A 665 11.96 -1.69 -25.47
C ALA A 665 12.12 -1.06 -24.08
N GLY A 666 12.95 -1.65 -23.23
CA GLY A 666 13.35 -1.11 -21.93
C GLY A 666 13.97 0.29 -22.03
N VAL A 667 14.97 0.50 -22.88
CA VAL A 667 15.63 1.81 -23.09
C VAL A 667 14.62 2.88 -23.52
N ARG A 668 13.68 2.53 -24.42
CA ARG A 668 12.63 3.46 -24.85
C ARG A 668 11.68 3.80 -23.70
N ALA A 669 11.29 2.81 -22.91
CA ALA A 669 10.41 3.01 -21.75
C ALA A 669 11.09 3.87 -20.67
N GLU A 670 12.36 3.60 -20.34
CA GLU A 670 13.15 4.38 -19.39
C GLU A 670 13.31 5.84 -19.84
N LYS A 671 13.59 6.08 -21.12
CA LYS A 671 13.69 7.44 -21.67
C LYS A 671 12.37 8.19 -21.52
N ALA A 672 11.26 7.59 -21.92
CA ALA A 672 9.94 8.20 -21.82
C ALA A 672 9.57 8.54 -20.37
N ALA A 673 9.90 7.64 -19.44
CA ALA A 673 9.66 7.86 -18.02
C ALA A 673 10.57 8.95 -17.43
N THR A 674 11.83 9.01 -17.84
CA THR A 674 12.79 10.06 -17.43
C THR A 674 12.28 11.44 -17.82
N ASP A 675 11.77 11.59 -19.06
CA ASP A 675 11.20 12.84 -19.53
C ASP A 675 9.97 13.25 -18.69
N ALA A 676 9.09 12.30 -18.36
CA ALA A 676 7.91 12.53 -17.54
C ALA A 676 8.27 12.99 -16.10
N VAL A 677 9.16 12.26 -15.43
CA VAL A 677 9.62 12.59 -14.06
C VAL A 677 10.33 13.95 -14.05
N LYS A 678 11.14 14.26 -15.05
CA LYS A 678 11.82 15.55 -15.18
C LYS A 678 10.83 16.71 -15.29
N VAL A 679 9.78 16.57 -16.12
CA VAL A 679 8.73 17.58 -16.25
C VAL A 679 8.03 17.83 -14.92
N LEU A 680 7.72 16.78 -14.16
CA LEU A 680 7.08 16.92 -12.84
C LEU A 680 8.03 17.56 -11.81
N ARG A 681 9.30 17.16 -11.75
CA ARG A 681 10.30 17.77 -10.85
C ARG A 681 10.55 19.24 -11.15
N GLU A 682 10.62 19.62 -12.42
CA GLU A 682 10.77 21.04 -12.78
C GLU A 682 9.55 21.87 -12.31
N ARG A 683 8.34 21.30 -12.46
CA ARG A 683 7.11 21.93 -11.96
C ARG A 683 7.11 22.02 -10.44
N ALA A 684 7.46 20.93 -9.75
CA ALA A 684 7.58 20.89 -8.29
C ALA A 684 8.52 21.99 -7.79
N GLY A 685 9.72 22.10 -8.39
CA GLY A 685 10.70 23.12 -8.04
C GLY A 685 10.25 24.57 -8.25
N LYS A 686 9.30 24.84 -9.15
CA LYS A 686 8.76 26.19 -9.39
C LYS A 686 7.49 26.50 -8.60
N LEU A 687 6.61 25.51 -8.39
CA LEU A 687 5.29 25.69 -7.79
C LEU A 687 5.23 25.41 -6.28
N LEU A 688 6.19 24.65 -5.73
CA LEU A 688 6.26 24.39 -4.28
C LEU A 688 7.12 25.41 -3.53
N ARG A 689 7.93 26.21 -4.25
CA ARG A 689 8.80 27.24 -3.68
C ARG A 689 8.16 28.64 -3.68
N THR A 690 7.01 28.77 -4.31
CA THR A 690 6.12 29.94 -4.31
C THR A 690 5.05 29.76 -3.25
#